data_AF-A0A8T0DH70-F1
#
_entry.id   AF-A0A8T0DH70-F1
#
_cell.length_a   1.000
_cell.length_b   1.000
_cell.length_c   1.000
_cell.angle_alpha   90.00
_cell.angle_beta   90.00
_cell.angle_gamma   90.00
#
_symmetry.space_group_name_H-M   'P 1'
#
loop_
_entity.id
_entity.type
_entity.pdbx_description
1 polymer ?
#
loop_
_entity_poly.entity_id
_entity_poly.type
_entity_poly.pdbx_seq_one_letter_code
_entity_poly.pdbx_strand_id
1 'polypeptide(L)'
;MQFLSNKREVPVAAPTFASPLRDAYFDIHLGQARFSCQLSALALLPPGIHGHHDAIDAIYANHLISAQTGTQSSTTVAAWYLNGCLLSDGPGVQLGTGPGGWLWLCLGELGAEHIGGVVECVVRNRAGKARTRARLLQADPPKCPGRPGIVEVHPTEALITWAATEPAAGGDIIYRVDAKFSIDKQPAAWHTLGFTVDCRFLATELQPSTRYRMRVLAGNNHGWGNYSIASSEFQTPFASTVGTTHSLSEYDRKWMLTWRQSTDIYALSEHPTAIQFSMTQKGTNPPPVSDRCLQRLQQHDGLIPDLDVLKEVCTPECLVGRGKFSKLIVVTTNPTLTDQAQSEHDQLILPPRLLLKITDVSAAGDKRVEQAARQEAIILTGLNSSCGGACAAVDDYFIGLESSCLFTSARHLLPSGCSLAWLANDAAKPSFGISVSQWIPGGQLLDVVCARTEYSEYSIMRWTQQLLMALRWFYSKLFGRPHGLIEPKHILVARRSSTLPDIVLAGLDRESDELDDDFKAPELLRGEPVSTWSDMWSVGAFVYLLMTGACPNVQLTTGMEFDSRMTEPRDKPADEFHVPTGYRKPWINFKKIRSFTKPAKKFVYNCLQYNPRKRGHVDFWLESRWFDIHTEQIQQLTQTLIPASHLDRYRNKRIVQLEKIHLSTDPTQLSIP
;
A
#
# COMPACT_ATOMS: atom_id res chain seq x y z
N MET A 1 -30.88 46.23 14.12
CA MET A 1 -29.74 45.94 15.01
C MET A 1 -29.26 44.52 14.71
N GLN A 2 -27.94 44.36 14.71
CA GLN A 2 -27.16 43.25 14.13
C GLN A 2 -27.57 41.85 14.64
N PHE A 3 -27.93 40.96 13.71
CA PHE A 3 -27.71 39.53 13.91
C PHE A 3 -26.21 39.27 13.71
N LEU A 4 -25.50 39.03 14.81
CA LEU A 4 -24.12 38.57 14.79
C LEU A 4 -24.06 37.24 14.03
N SER A 5 -23.51 37.27 12.81
CA SER A 5 -23.08 36.06 12.13
C SER A 5 -21.94 35.45 12.94
N ASN A 6 -22.25 34.48 13.81
CA ASN A 6 -21.24 33.63 14.42
C ASN A 6 -20.61 32.78 13.29
N LYS A 7 -19.62 33.34 12.60
CA LYS A 7 -18.64 32.57 11.82
C LYS A 7 -17.91 31.68 12.83
N ARG A 8 -18.40 30.45 13.02
CA ARG A 8 -17.72 29.45 13.83
C ARG A 8 -16.54 28.90 13.04
N GLU A 9 -15.35 29.00 13.64
CA GLU A 9 -14.07 28.66 13.03
C GLU A 9 -13.97 27.16 12.72
N VAL A 10 -13.39 26.81 11.56
CA VAL A 10 -12.97 25.44 11.28
C VAL A 10 -11.98 25.04 12.39
N PRO A 11 -12.15 23.89 13.06
CA PRO A 11 -11.16 23.45 14.03
C PRO A 11 -9.81 23.26 13.31
N VAL A 12 -8.81 24.05 13.71
CA VAL A 12 -7.45 23.90 13.20
C VAL A 12 -6.96 22.52 13.64
N ALA A 13 -6.67 21.64 12.67
CA ALA A 13 -6.09 20.33 12.92
C ALA A 13 -4.57 20.40 12.81
N ALA A 14 -3.84 19.58 13.56
CA ALA A 14 -2.40 19.43 13.38
C ALA A 14 -2.12 18.96 11.94
N PRO A 15 -1.00 19.38 11.33
CA PRO A 15 -0.65 18.93 9.98
C PRO A 15 -0.51 17.41 9.94
N THR A 16 -0.76 16.81 8.78
CA THR A 16 -0.67 15.36 8.56
C THR A 16 -0.14 15.10 7.15
N PHE A 17 0.65 14.05 6.95
CA PHE A 17 1.24 13.72 5.64
C PHE A 17 0.35 12.73 4.88
N ALA A 18 0.06 13.03 3.61
CA ALA A 18 -0.55 12.08 2.67
C ALA A 18 0.53 11.11 2.12
N SER A 19 1.71 11.66 1.83
CA SER A 19 2.89 10.92 1.34
C SER A 19 4.09 11.23 2.22
N PRO A 20 4.56 10.29 3.05
CA PRO A 20 5.75 10.50 3.88
C PRO A 20 7.04 10.54 3.05
N LEU A 21 8.12 11.02 3.69
CA LEU A 21 9.47 10.90 3.12
C LEU A 21 9.86 9.43 2.92
N ARG A 22 10.61 9.18 1.85
CA ARG A 22 11.29 7.91 1.58
C ARG A 22 12.79 8.14 1.64
N ASP A 23 13.52 7.09 1.99
CA ASP A 23 14.98 7.08 1.93
C ASP A 23 15.42 7.54 0.53
N ALA A 24 16.32 8.52 0.50
CA ALA A 24 16.86 9.08 -0.73
C ALA A 24 18.29 8.60 -0.92
N TYR A 25 18.72 8.57 -2.17
CA TYR A 25 20.03 8.10 -2.56
C TYR A 25 20.79 9.21 -3.28
N PHE A 26 22.12 9.24 -3.12
CA PHE A 26 23.00 10.13 -3.87
C PHE A 26 24.19 9.38 -4.47
N ASP A 27 24.55 9.73 -5.69
CA ASP A 27 25.81 9.33 -6.30
C ASP A 27 26.94 10.19 -5.70
N ILE A 28 28.06 9.60 -5.30
CA ILE A 28 29.19 10.33 -4.70
C ILE A 28 29.82 11.34 -5.69
N HIS A 29 29.74 11.08 -7.00
CA HIS A 29 30.25 11.96 -8.03
C HIS A 29 29.34 13.17 -8.30
N LEU A 30 28.02 12.97 -8.20
CA LEU A 30 27.04 14.07 -8.37
C LEU A 30 26.78 14.81 -7.06
N GLY A 31 26.95 14.14 -5.91
CA GLY A 31 26.80 14.70 -4.58
C GLY A 31 25.40 15.25 -4.28
N GLN A 32 24.35 14.79 -4.98
CA GLN A 32 22.99 15.33 -4.85
C GLN A 32 21.98 14.28 -4.39
N ALA A 33 21.14 14.66 -3.43
CA ALA A 33 19.99 13.88 -2.98
C ALA A 33 18.72 14.73 -2.97
N ARG A 34 17.60 14.12 -3.34
CA ARG A 34 16.29 14.79 -3.34
C ARG A 34 15.33 14.07 -2.41
N PHE A 35 14.60 14.86 -1.66
CA PHE A 35 13.58 14.42 -0.73
C PHE A 35 12.28 15.12 -1.08
N SER A 36 11.18 14.37 -1.14
CA SER A 36 9.85 14.94 -1.30
C SER A 36 8.85 14.23 -0.40
N CYS A 37 7.95 15.01 0.16
CA CYS A 37 6.80 14.55 0.94
C CYS A 37 5.60 15.44 0.65
N GLN A 38 4.41 14.93 0.90
CA GLN A 38 3.16 15.64 0.62
C GLN A 38 2.35 15.81 1.89
N LEU A 39 2.02 17.05 2.22
CA LEU A 39 1.04 17.37 3.24
C LEU A 39 -0.36 17.05 2.72
N SER A 40 -1.18 16.51 3.62
CA SER A 40 -2.59 16.41 3.34
C SER A 40 -3.29 17.73 3.65
N ALA A 41 -4.00 18.27 2.67
CA ALA A 41 -4.87 19.45 2.79
C ALA A 41 -6.19 19.08 3.46
N LEU A 42 -7.07 20.07 3.71
CA LEU A 42 -8.46 19.76 4.10
C LEU A 42 -9.12 18.96 2.97
N ALA A 43 -9.92 17.95 3.32
CA ALA A 43 -10.77 17.26 2.35
C ALA A 43 -11.90 18.22 1.96
N LEU A 44 -11.79 18.82 0.76
CA LEU A 44 -12.80 19.71 0.19
C LEU A 44 -13.65 18.90 -0.78
N LEU A 45 -14.95 18.88 -0.54
CA LEU A 45 -15.87 18.27 -1.49
C LEU A 45 -16.01 19.21 -2.70
N PRO A 46 -15.70 18.75 -3.93
CA PRO A 46 -15.82 19.57 -5.13
C PRO A 46 -17.27 20.00 -5.37
N PRO A 47 -17.49 21.15 -6.03
CA PRO A 47 -18.83 21.55 -6.43
C PRO A 47 -19.43 20.51 -7.42
N GLY A 48 -20.74 20.31 -7.36
CA GLY A 48 -21.45 19.39 -8.25
C GLY A 48 -21.88 18.06 -7.64
N ILE A 49 -21.54 17.77 -6.38
CA ILE A 49 -22.06 16.60 -5.65
C ILE A 49 -23.51 16.88 -5.23
N HIS A 50 -24.46 16.65 -6.14
CA HIS A 50 -25.89 16.86 -5.90
C HIS A 50 -26.59 15.57 -5.44
N GLY A 51 -27.57 15.66 -4.53
CA GLY A 51 -28.37 14.50 -4.12
C GLY A 51 -27.71 13.55 -3.11
N HIS A 52 -26.53 13.90 -2.58
CA HIS A 52 -25.80 13.11 -1.58
C HIS A 52 -25.90 13.66 -0.15
N HIS A 53 -26.81 14.60 0.13
CA HIS A 53 -26.87 15.33 1.41
C HIS A 53 -26.85 14.42 2.64
N ASP A 54 -27.72 13.39 2.70
CA ASP A 54 -27.78 12.46 3.83
C ASP A 54 -26.47 11.67 4.02
N ALA A 55 -25.75 11.36 2.94
CA ALA A 55 -24.47 10.66 3.00
C ALA A 55 -23.35 11.61 3.45
N ILE A 56 -23.37 12.86 2.98
CA ILE A 56 -22.44 13.92 3.41
C ILE A 56 -22.64 14.20 4.90
N ASP A 57 -23.88 14.40 5.36
CA ASP A 57 -24.22 14.69 6.76
C ASP A 57 -23.82 13.54 7.70
N ALA A 58 -23.87 12.30 7.21
CA ALA A 58 -23.41 11.11 7.94
C ALA A 58 -21.87 10.99 8.03
N ILE A 59 -21.13 11.66 7.17
CA ILE A 59 -19.65 11.71 7.20
C ILE A 59 -19.17 12.94 7.95
N TYR A 60 -19.75 14.09 7.65
CA TYR A 60 -19.40 15.42 8.13
C TYR A 60 -20.59 16.00 8.89
N ALA A 61 -20.44 16.29 10.17
CA ALA A 61 -21.51 16.95 10.91
C ALA A 61 -21.88 18.31 10.26
N ASN A 62 -23.17 18.63 10.16
CA ASN A 62 -23.74 19.75 9.39
C ASN A 62 -23.11 21.13 9.68
N HIS A 63 -22.46 21.32 10.84
CA HIS A 63 -21.76 22.54 11.22
C HIS A 63 -20.35 22.70 10.63
N LEU A 64 -19.76 21.64 10.05
CA LEU A 64 -18.42 21.63 9.45
C LEU A 64 -18.45 21.88 7.93
N ILE A 65 -19.57 21.59 7.27
CA ILE A 65 -19.77 21.80 5.82
C ILE A 65 -19.75 23.30 5.50
N SER A 66 -20.37 24.14 6.35
CA SER A 66 -20.34 25.61 6.18
C SER A 66 -18.96 26.23 6.43
N ALA A 67 -18.04 25.47 7.01
CA ALA A 67 -16.68 25.91 7.31
C ALA A 67 -15.71 25.62 6.14
N GLN A 68 -16.13 24.82 5.15
CA GLN A 68 -15.39 24.50 3.93
C GLN A 68 -15.33 25.65 2.90
N THR A 69 -16.05 26.77 3.15
CA THR A 69 -16.01 27.99 2.33
C THR A 69 -15.20 29.12 2.97
N GLY A 70 -14.61 28.88 4.16
CA GLY A 70 -13.81 29.86 4.90
C GLY A 70 -12.32 29.57 4.81
N THR A 71 -11.59 30.44 4.11
CA THR A 71 -10.12 30.50 4.09
C THR A 71 -9.58 30.98 5.45
N GLN A 72 -9.61 30.14 6.50
CA GLN A 72 -8.70 30.32 7.62
C GLN A 72 -7.42 29.53 7.36
N SER A 73 -6.50 30.18 6.65
CA SER A 73 -5.12 29.72 6.51
C SER A 73 -4.44 29.78 7.88
N SER A 74 -4.40 28.67 8.61
CA SER A 74 -3.42 28.54 9.67
C SER A 74 -2.05 28.49 8.98
N THR A 75 -1.21 29.50 9.21
CA THR A 75 0.14 29.54 8.65
C THR A 75 0.90 28.27 9.07
N THR A 76 1.06 27.37 8.11
CA THR A 76 1.75 26.10 8.30
C THR A 76 3.19 26.32 7.90
N VAL A 77 4.12 26.01 8.79
CA VAL A 77 5.55 26.23 8.58
C VAL A 77 6.24 24.87 8.55
N ALA A 78 6.99 24.62 7.49
CA ALA A 78 7.87 23.47 7.37
C ALA A 78 9.30 23.86 7.80
N ALA A 79 9.98 22.96 8.49
CA ALA A 79 11.38 23.03 8.84
C ALA A 79 12.04 21.69 8.52
N TRP A 80 13.24 21.74 7.94
CA TRP A 80 13.99 20.57 7.54
C TRP A 80 15.24 20.43 8.41
N TYR A 81 15.61 19.20 8.74
CA TYR A 81 16.78 18.90 9.56
C TYR A 81 17.59 17.78 8.93
N LEU A 82 18.91 17.85 9.05
CA LEU A 82 19.84 16.76 8.76
C LEU A 82 20.60 16.41 10.04
N ASN A 83 20.47 15.16 10.52
CA ASN A 83 21.07 14.71 11.77
C ASN A 83 20.74 15.61 12.99
N GLY A 84 19.55 16.21 12.98
CA GLY A 84 19.08 17.13 14.02
C GLY A 84 19.51 18.59 13.84
N CYS A 85 20.38 18.89 12.88
CA CYS A 85 20.77 20.26 12.53
C CYS A 85 19.74 20.90 11.59
N LEU A 86 19.26 22.10 11.92
CA LEU A 86 18.30 22.84 11.10
C LEU A 86 18.93 23.24 9.75
N LEU A 87 18.25 22.94 8.66
CA LEU A 87 18.60 23.34 7.31
C LEU A 87 17.92 24.64 6.92
N SER A 88 18.65 25.49 6.22
CA SER A 88 18.18 26.75 5.63
C SER A 88 18.60 26.80 4.16
N ASP A 89 17.79 27.48 3.34
CA ASP A 89 18.07 27.66 1.92
C ASP A 89 19.43 28.37 1.71
N GLY A 90 20.29 27.83 0.85
CA GLY A 90 21.67 28.30 0.69
C GLY A 90 22.56 27.37 -0.16
N PRO A 91 23.88 27.57 -0.17
CA PRO A 91 24.82 26.69 -0.88
C PRO A 91 24.64 25.23 -0.45
N GLY A 92 24.45 24.33 -1.41
CA GLY A 92 24.23 22.89 -1.15
C GLY A 92 22.86 22.53 -0.55
N VAL A 93 21.95 23.47 -0.30
CA VAL A 93 20.61 23.20 0.26
C VAL A 93 19.57 24.03 -0.47
N GLN A 94 18.65 23.37 -1.18
CA GLN A 94 17.50 24.03 -1.79
C GLN A 94 16.22 23.49 -1.19
N LEU A 95 15.33 24.39 -0.78
CA LEU A 95 14.04 24.06 -0.20
C LEU A 95 12.92 24.61 -1.06
N GLY A 96 11.81 23.89 -1.17
CA GLY A 96 10.65 24.43 -1.86
C GLY A 96 9.34 23.73 -1.57
N THR A 97 8.30 24.31 -2.15
CA THR A 97 6.91 23.87 -2.04
C THR A 97 6.29 23.76 -3.43
N GLY A 98 5.49 22.74 -3.66
CA GLY A 98 4.73 22.53 -4.89
C GLY A 98 3.22 22.60 -4.66
N PRO A 99 2.42 22.57 -5.76
CA PRO A 99 0.97 22.49 -5.68
C PRO A 99 0.52 21.22 -4.92
N GLY A 100 -0.71 21.20 -4.42
CA GLY A 100 -1.26 20.02 -3.73
C GLY A 100 -0.56 19.66 -2.41
N GLY A 101 0.19 20.58 -1.80
CA GLY A 101 0.84 20.36 -0.49
C GLY A 101 2.20 19.68 -0.56
N TRP A 102 2.81 19.58 -1.75
CA TRP A 102 4.16 19.05 -1.92
C TRP A 102 5.21 19.93 -1.23
N LEU A 103 6.13 19.29 -0.53
CA LEU A 103 7.33 19.89 0.04
C LEU A 103 8.54 19.12 -0.46
N TRP A 104 9.60 19.81 -0.82
CA TRP A 104 10.82 19.17 -1.29
C TRP A 104 12.08 19.83 -0.72
N LEU A 105 13.13 19.02 -0.65
CA LEU A 105 14.48 19.38 -0.26
C LEU A 105 15.45 18.76 -1.28
N CYS A 106 16.35 19.57 -1.82
CA CYS A 106 17.51 19.12 -2.56
C CYS A 106 18.76 19.41 -1.72
N LEU A 107 19.54 18.37 -1.43
CA LEU A 107 20.86 18.49 -0.85
C LEU A 107 21.88 18.32 -1.98
N GLY A 108 22.91 19.15 -1.99
CA GLY A 108 24.07 19.08 -2.87
C GLY A 108 25.36 18.99 -2.07
N GLU A 109 26.48 18.79 -2.78
CA GLU A 109 27.83 18.71 -2.17
C GLU A 109 27.97 17.57 -1.14
N LEU A 110 27.21 16.49 -1.30
CA LEU A 110 27.22 15.34 -0.40
C LEU A 110 28.43 14.43 -0.63
N GLY A 111 29.19 14.16 0.43
CA GLY A 111 30.22 13.13 0.51
C GLY A 111 29.84 11.89 1.32
N ALA A 112 30.77 10.95 1.44
CA ALA A 112 30.58 9.65 2.12
C ALA A 112 30.25 9.79 3.62
N GLU A 113 30.67 10.88 4.26
CA GLU A 113 30.38 11.23 5.65
C GLU A 113 28.89 11.45 5.94
N HIS A 114 28.09 11.73 4.91
CA HIS A 114 26.65 11.94 5.04
C HIS A 114 25.83 10.64 4.92
N ILE A 115 26.46 9.52 4.53
CA ILE A 115 25.79 8.22 4.39
C ILE A 115 25.23 7.76 5.74
N GLY A 116 23.96 7.36 5.74
CA GLY A 116 23.23 6.99 6.96
C GLY A 116 22.69 8.19 7.74
N GLY A 117 22.93 9.42 7.26
CA GLY A 117 22.33 10.63 7.80
C GLY A 117 20.80 10.57 7.73
N VAL A 118 20.14 11.15 8.72
CA VAL A 118 18.67 11.18 8.79
C VAL A 118 18.18 12.58 8.48
N VAL A 119 17.40 12.69 7.40
CA VAL A 119 16.64 13.88 7.05
C VAL A 119 15.28 13.82 7.73
N GLU A 120 14.89 14.91 8.37
CA GLU A 120 13.58 15.07 9.01
C GLU A 120 12.89 16.32 8.46
N CYS A 121 11.64 16.16 8.02
CA CYS A 121 10.74 17.28 7.74
C CYS A 121 9.74 17.41 8.88
N VAL A 122 9.76 18.54 9.57
CA VAL A 122 8.83 18.89 10.66
C VAL A 122 7.92 20.00 10.18
N VAL A 123 6.62 19.76 10.22
CA VAL A 123 5.60 20.73 9.84
C VAL A 123 4.78 21.09 11.05
N ARG A 124 4.55 22.38 11.29
CA ARG A 124 3.84 22.89 12.47
C ARG A 124 2.83 23.95 12.11
N ASN A 125 1.73 23.94 12.84
CA ASN A 125 0.75 25.03 12.88
C ASN A 125 0.31 25.24 14.35
N ARG A 126 -0.73 26.06 14.58
CA ARG A 126 -1.23 26.36 15.93
C ARG A 126 -1.83 25.15 16.66
N ALA A 127 -2.26 24.12 15.93
CA ALA A 127 -2.92 22.94 16.49
C ALA A 127 -1.94 21.80 16.80
N GLY A 128 -0.72 21.83 16.28
CA GLY A 128 0.30 20.84 16.59
C GLY A 128 1.36 20.72 15.52
N LYS A 129 2.02 19.55 15.51
CA LYS A 129 3.13 19.24 14.59
C LYS A 129 3.01 17.85 13.98
N ALA A 130 3.61 17.71 12.80
CA ALA A 130 3.86 16.45 12.12
C ALA A 130 5.34 16.33 11.84
N ARG A 131 5.83 15.09 11.80
CA ARG A 131 7.18 14.83 11.30
C ARG A 131 7.19 13.60 10.41
N THR A 132 8.08 13.61 9.45
CA THR A 132 8.43 12.45 8.64
C THR A 132 9.95 12.42 8.48
N ARG A 133 10.51 11.22 8.34
CA ARG A 133 11.97 11.02 8.33
C ARG A 133 12.36 10.07 7.20
N ALA A 134 13.53 10.29 6.65
CA ALA A 134 14.15 9.44 5.66
C ALA A 134 15.67 9.41 5.85
N ARG A 135 16.29 8.32 5.41
CA ARG A 135 17.74 8.18 5.40
C ARG A 135 18.31 8.71 4.11
N LEU A 136 19.53 9.23 4.21
CA LEU A 136 20.40 9.49 3.08
C LEU A 136 21.29 8.25 2.88
N LEU A 137 21.18 7.63 1.70
CA LEU A 137 21.88 6.41 1.33
C LEU A 137 22.77 6.68 0.11
N GLN A 138 23.77 5.84 -0.11
CA GLN A 138 24.59 5.92 -1.31
C GLN A 138 23.90 5.20 -2.48
N ALA A 139 23.83 5.87 -3.63
CA ALA A 139 23.32 5.32 -4.89
C ALA A 139 24.40 4.48 -5.56
N ASP A 140 24.38 3.17 -5.38
CA ASP A 140 25.20 2.25 -6.17
C ASP A 140 24.31 1.22 -6.87
N PRO A 141 24.56 0.91 -8.16
CA PRO A 141 24.05 -0.31 -8.75
C PRO A 141 24.44 -1.51 -7.89
N PRO A 142 23.56 -2.52 -7.74
CA PRO A 142 23.86 -3.63 -6.84
C PRO A 142 25.14 -4.37 -7.26
N LYS A 143 25.88 -4.92 -6.28
CA LYS A 143 27.02 -5.80 -6.58
C LYS A 143 26.57 -7.04 -7.36
N CYS A 144 27.50 -7.71 -8.02
CA CYS A 144 27.17 -8.93 -8.76
C CYS A 144 26.57 -9.99 -7.80
N PRO A 145 25.49 -10.69 -8.19
CA PRO A 145 24.94 -11.78 -7.40
C PRO A 145 25.89 -12.98 -7.31
N GLY A 146 25.60 -13.89 -6.39
CA GLY A 146 26.28 -15.17 -6.31
C GLY A 146 26.15 -16.01 -7.58
N ARG A 147 27.08 -16.95 -7.78
CA ARG A 147 27.05 -17.87 -8.94
C ARG A 147 25.75 -18.70 -8.92
N PRO A 148 24.96 -18.73 -10.02
CA PRO A 148 23.74 -19.53 -10.07
C PRO A 148 24.04 -21.02 -9.96
N GLY A 149 23.41 -21.67 -8.98
CA GLY A 149 23.35 -23.11 -8.80
C GLY A 149 22.11 -23.69 -9.46
N ILE A 150 22.26 -24.86 -10.08
CA ILE A 150 21.17 -25.60 -10.71
C ILE A 150 20.58 -26.55 -9.67
N VAL A 151 19.31 -26.37 -9.32
CA VAL A 151 18.60 -27.20 -8.34
C VAL A 151 17.98 -28.41 -9.03
N GLU A 152 17.37 -28.19 -10.19
CA GLU A 152 16.60 -29.20 -10.92
C GLU A 152 16.64 -28.90 -12.42
N VAL A 153 16.67 -29.96 -13.24
CA VAL A 153 16.65 -29.88 -14.71
C VAL A 153 15.68 -30.90 -15.27
N HIS A 154 14.81 -30.44 -16.15
CA HIS A 154 13.83 -31.21 -16.90
C HIS A 154 13.99 -30.94 -18.41
N PRO A 155 13.30 -31.70 -19.28
CA PRO A 155 13.46 -31.54 -20.72
C PRO A 155 13.19 -30.11 -21.23
N THR A 156 12.26 -29.39 -20.60
CA THR A 156 11.82 -28.06 -21.05
C THR A 156 11.99 -26.97 -19.99
N GLU A 157 12.64 -27.27 -18.88
CA GLU A 157 12.77 -26.30 -17.79
C GLU A 157 13.94 -26.60 -16.85
N ALA A 158 14.35 -25.60 -16.09
CA ALA A 158 15.33 -25.74 -15.03
C ALA A 158 15.05 -24.76 -13.89
N LEU A 159 15.16 -25.23 -12.64
CA LEU A 159 15.10 -24.39 -11.46
C LEU A 159 16.52 -24.00 -11.05
N ILE A 160 16.77 -22.69 -10.93
CA ILE A 160 18.07 -22.16 -10.52
C ILE A 160 17.93 -21.26 -9.29
N THR A 161 18.98 -21.19 -8.49
CA THR A 161 19.07 -20.37 -7.27
C THR A 161 20.43 -19.69 -7.16
N TRP A 162 20.51 -18.53 -6.53
CA TRP A 162 21.78 -17.83 -6.27
C TRP A 162 21.79 -17.18 -4.89
N ALA A 163 22.97 -16.78 -4.42
CA ALA A 163 23.07 -15.90 -3.25
C ALA A 163 22.73 -14.46 -3.67
N ALA A 164 21.92 -13.77 -2.86
CA ALA A 164 21.61 -12.36 -3.07
C ALA A 164 22.89 -11.52 -3.17
N THR A 165 22.79 -10.38 -3.86
CA THR A 165 23.83 -9.34 -3.77
C THR A 165 23.92 -8.81 -2.33
N GLU A 166 25.11 -8.39 -1.88
CA GLU A 166 25.30 -7.88 -0.51
C GLU A 166 24.24 -6.80 -0.20
N PRO A 167 23.53 -6.90 0.94
CA PRO A 167 22.40 -6.05 1.21
C PRO A 167 22.85 -4.62 1.49
N ALA A 168 22.87 -3.79 0.46
CA ALA A 168 22.80 -2.35 0.63
C ALA A 168 21.38 -2.01 1.13
N ALA A 169 21.22 -2.05 2.45
CA ALA A 169 20.20 -1.34 3.23
C ALA A 169 18.76 -1.26 2.67
N GLY A 170 18.20 -2.35 2.13
CA GLY A 170 16.77 -2.45 1.84
C GLY A 170 16.29 -1.73 0.58
N GLY A 171 17.14 -1.65 -0.45
CA GLY A 171 16.72 -1.22 -1.80
C GLY A 171 15.81 -2.25 -2.50
N ASP A 172 15.00 -1.76 -3.44
CA ASP A 172 14.22 -2.60 -4.35
C ASP A 172 15.18 -3.23 -5.37
N ILE A 173 15.31 -4.57 -5.35
CA ILE A 173 16.22 -5.29 -6.26
C ILE A 173 15.40 -6.20 -7.18
N ILE A 174 15.64 -6.05 -8.48
CA ILE A 174 15.13 -6.93 -9.53
C ILE A 174 16.33 -7.65 -10.16
N TYR A 175 16.22 -8.95 -10.35
CA TYR A 175 17.21 -9.77 -11.03
C TYR A 175 16.80 -10.02 -12.47
N ARG A 176 17.75 -9.90 -13.40
CA ARG A 176 17.62 -10.36 -14.79
C ARG A 176 18.39 -11.65 -14.96
N VAL A 177 17.75 -12.66 -15.55
CA VAL A 177 18.34 -13.98 -15.79
C VAL A 177 18.57 -14.15 -17.30
N ASP A 178 19.81 -14.44 -17.67
CA ASP A 178 20.19 -14.76 -19.05
C ASP A 178 20.67 -16.20 -19.16
N ALA A 179 20.40 -16.82 -20.30
CA ALA A 179 20.91 -18.14 -20.66
C ALA A 179 21.69 -18.11 -21.98
N LYS A 180 22.81 -18.82 -22.00
CA LYS A 180 23.62 -19.06 -23.19
C LYS A 180 23.31 -20.43 -23.77
N PHE A 181 22.85 -20.48 -25.01
CA PHE A 181 22.57 -21.71 -25.75
C PHE A 181 22.65 -21.48 -27.26
N SER A 182 22.73 -22.58 -28.01
CA SER A 182 22.74 -22.57 -29.48
C SER A 182 21.31 -22.76 -29.98
N ILE A 183 20.94 -21.99 -31.02
CA ILE A 183 19.66 -22.09 -31.73
C ILE A 183 20.01 -22.40 -33.19
N ASP A 184 19.36 -23.37 -33.81
CA ASP A 184 19.49 -23.68 -35.26
C ASP A 184 20.93 -23.78 -35.78
N LYS A 185 21.81 -24.44 -35.01
CA LYS A 185 23.25 -24.61 -35.31
C LYS A 185 24.07 -23.31 -35.37
N GLN A 186 23.52 -22.19 -34.92
CA GLN A 186 24.25 -20.94 -34.71
C GLN A 186 25.18 -21.03 -33.48
N PRO A 187 26.25 -20.21 -33.41
CA PRO A 187 27.10 -20.17 -32.22
C PRO A 187 26.27 -19.77 -30.99
N ALA A 188 26.58 -20.38 -29.84
CA ALA A 188 25.82 -20.15 -28.63
C ALA A 188 25.93 -18.68 -28.18
N ALA A 189 24.77 -18.02 -28.04
CA ALA A 189 24.65 -16.62 -27.64
C ALA A 189 23.83 -16.48 -26.35
N TRP A 190 24.01 -15.36 -25.65
CA TRP A 190 23.25 -15.04 -24.44
C TRP A 190 21.89 -14.45 -24.81
N HIS A 191 20.83 -14.97 -24.21
CA HIS A 191 19.46 -14.49 -24.36
C HIS A 191 18.86 -14.25 -22.98
N THR A 192 18.09 -13.17 -22.82
CA THR A 192 17.35 -12.92 -21.59
C THR A 192 16.14 -13.86 -21.51
N LEU A 193 16.03 -14.59 -20.40
CA LEU A 193 14.88 -15.44 -20.12
C LEU A 193 13.77 -14.70 -19.38
N GLY A 194 14.15 -13.73 -18.54
CA GLY A 194 13.19 -12.90 -17.82
C GLY A 194 13.77 -12.25 -16.58
N PHE A 195 12.87 -11.78 -15.74
CA PHE A 195 13.13 -10.98 -14.55
C PHE A 195 12.47 -11.61 -13.33
N THR A 196 13.06 -11.43 -12.16
CA THR A 196 12.48 -11.89 -10.89
C THR A 196 12.90 -11.00 -9.72
N VAL A 197 12.11 -11.03 -8.66
CA VAL A 197 12.39 -10.35 -7.38
C VAL A 197 12.83 -11.32 -6.28
N ASP A 198 13.03 -12.60 -6.63
CA ASP A 198 13.57 -13.63 -5.76
C ASP A 198 15.01 -14.01 -6.16
N CYS A 199 15.71 -14.70 -5.27
CA CYS A 199 17.00 -15.33 -5.57
C CYS A 199 16.85 -16.74 -6.18
N ARG A 200 15.72 -16.99 -6.84
CA ARG A 200 15.39 -18.23 -7.55
C ARG A 200 14.63 -17.90 -8.82
N PHE A 201 14.81 -18.71 -9.86
CA PHE A 201 14.13 -18.54 -11.15
C PHE A 201 13.82 -19.89 -11.77
N LEU A 202 12.59 -20.06 -12.23
CA LEU A 202 12.18 -21.23 -13.01
C LEU A 202 12.29 -20.89 -14.50
N ALA A 203 13.36 -21.33 -15.14
CA ALA A 203 13.53 -21.18 -16.58
C ALA A 203 12.59 -22.17 -17.30
N THR A 204 11.62 -21.67 -18.04
CA THR A 204 10.69 -22.46 -18.85
C THR A 204 11.05 -22.38 -20.33
N GLU A 205 10.37 -23.18 -21.16
CA GLU A 205 10.53 -23.17 -22.62
C GLU A 205 11.96 -23.48 -23.09
N LEU A 206 12.70 -24.28 -22.31
CA LEU A 206 14.00 -24.79 -22.73
C LEU A 206 13.82 -25.86 -23.82
N GLN A 207 14.81 -25.98 -24.70
CA GLN A 207 14.85 -27.02 -25.72
C GLN A 207 15.42 -28.32 -25.10
N PRO A 208 14.79 -29.49 -25.32
CA PRO A 208 15.34 -30.77 -24.89
C PRO A 208 16.70 -31.08 -25.52
N SER A 209 17.56 -31.81 -24.79
CA SER A 209 18.91 -32.20 -25.25
C SER A 209 19.87 -31.04 -25.58
N THR A 210 19.58 -29.82 -25.12
CA THR A 210 20.37 -28.62 -25.38
C THR A 210 21.22 -28.25 -24.17
N ARG A 211 22.44 -27.74 -24.42
CA ARG A 211 23.36 -27.28 -23.37
C ARG A 211 23.16 -25.81 -23.07
N TYR A 212 23.11 -25.49 -21.78
CA TYR A 212 22.86 -24.16 -21.26
C TYR A 212 23.94 -23.75 -20.26
N ARG A 213 24.25 -22.44 -20.23
CA ARG A 213 24.84 -21.76 -19.07
C ARG A 213 23.96 -20.60 -18.68
N MET A 214 23.80 -20.33 -17.40
CA MET A 214 22.96 -19.23 -16.92
C MET A 214 23.79 -18.22 -16.15
N ARG A 215 23.45 -16.94 -16.25
CA ARG A 215 24.05 -15.86 -15.47
C ARG A 215 22.96 -14.90 -15.02
N VAL A 216 23.20 -14.23 -13.90
CA VAL A 216 22.22 -13.34 -13.30
C VAL A 216 22.88 -12.02 -12.99
N LEU A 217 22.18 -10.90 -13.18
CA LEU A 217 22.57 -9.62 -12.62
C LEU A 217 21.43 -9.04 -11.79
N ALA A 218 21.78 -8.16 -10.86
CA ALA A 218 20.83 -7.43 -10.03
C ALA A 218 20.74 -5.98 -10.49
N GLY A 219 19.56 -5.39 -10.39
CA GLY A 219 19.31 -3.99 -10.71
C GLY A 219 18.42 -3.32 -9.67
N ASN A 220 18.59 -2.02 -9.49
CA ASN A 220 17.77 -1.15 -8.66
C ASN A 220 17.40 0.11 -9.46
N ASN A 221 16.82 1.12 -8.79
CA ASN A 221 16.46 2.40 -9.40
C ASN A 221 17.66 3.25 -9.88
N HIS A 222 18.90 2.85 -9.59
CA HIS A 222 20.13 3.52 -10.04
C HIS A 222 20.86 2.75 -11.15
N GLY A 223 20.34 1.57 -11.54
CA GLY A 223 20.85 0.83 -12.68
C GLY A 223 21.14 -0.63 -12.37
N TRP A 224 21.78 -1.26 -13.36
CA TRP A 224 22.09 -2.68 -13.38
C TRP A 224 23.55 -2.92 -13.00
N GLY A 225 23.75 -3.83 -12.05
CA GLY A 225 25.07 -4.29 -11.65
C GLY A 225 25.72 -5.23 -12.65
N ASN A 226 26.92 -5.71 -12.30
CA ASN A 226 27.63 -6.70 -13.09
C ASN A 226 26.95 -8.07 -13.05
N TYR A 227 27.09 -8.83 -14.13
CA TYR A 227 26.70 -10.24 -14.16
C TYR A 227 27.48 -11.05 -13.13
N SER A 228 26.79 -12.03 -12.55
CA SER A 228 27.38 -13.12 -11.79
C SER A 228 28.36 -13.90 -12.67
N ILE A 229 29.24 -14.66 -12.01
CA ILE A 229 29.91 -15.78 -12.68
C ILE A 229 28.81 -16.72 -13.21
N ALA A 230 28.94 -17.17 -14.45
CA ALA A 230 27.98 -18.09 -15.05
C ALA A 230 27.92 -19.42 -14.29
N SER A 231 26.75 -20.06 -14.30
CA SER A 231 26.55 -21.40 -13.79
C SER A 231 27.52 -22.40 -14.43
N SER A 232 27.67 -23.56 -13.81
CA SER A 232 28.20 -24.71 -14.55
C SER A 232 27.29 -25.01 -15.76
N GLU A 233 27.89 -25.51 -16.83
CA GLU A 233 27.14 -25.96 -17.99
C GLU A 233 26.28 -27.17 -17.62
N PHE A 234 25.02 -27.16 -18.04
CA PHE A 234 24.10 -28.28 -17.84
C PHE A 234 23.37 -28.58 -19.16
N GLN A 235 22.88 -29.80 -19.30
CA GLN A 235 22.15 -30.25 -20.49
C GLN A 235 20.74 -30.68 -20.09
N THR A 236 19.73 -30.22 -20.81
CA THR A 236 18.35 -30.68 -20.62
C THR A 236 18.22 -32.14 -21.06
N PRO A 237 17.47 -32.98 -20.31
CA PRO A 237 17.18 -34.36 -20.70
C PRO A 237 16.40 -34.46 -22.02
N PHE A 238 16.31 -35.68 -22.56
CA PHE A 238 15.47 -35.99 -23.71
C PHE A 238 13.97 -36.05 -23.30
N ALA A 239 13.07 -35.69 -24.22
CA ALA A 239 11.65 -35.49 -23.92
C ALA A 239 10.89 -36.76 -23.47
N SER A 240 11.40 -37.96 -23.77
CA SER A 240 10.75 -39.24 -23.43
C SER A 240 11.05 -39.76 -22.01
N THR A 241 11.62 -38.92 -21.13
CA THR A 241 11.91 -39.33 -19.75
C THR A 241 10.60 -39.32 -18.95
N VAL A 242 9.99 -40.50 -18.77
CA VAL A 242 8.71 -40.65 -18.05
C VAL A 242 8.96 -40.67 -16.54
N GLY A 243 8.29 -39.78 -15.82
CA GLY A 243 8.24 -39.76 -14.35
C GLY A 243 9.25 -38.83 -13.68
N THR A 244 9.16 -37.53 -13.96
CA THR A 244 9.93 -36.51 -13.25
C THR A 244 9.11 -35.91 -12.11
N THR A 245 9.43 -36.29 -10.88
CA THR A 245 8.96 -35.58 -9.67
C THR A 245 9.57 -34.19 -9.64
N HIS A 246 8.74 -33.16 -9.72
CA HIS A 246 9.17 -31.77 -9.54
C HIS A 246 9.55 -31.50 -8.08
N SER A 247 10.64 -30.78 -7.84
CA SER A 247 11.01 -30.32 -6.49
C SER A 247 10.02 -29.30 -5.92
N LEU A 248 9.42 -28.51 -6.80
CA LEU A 248 8.36 -27.55 -6.47
C LEU A 248 6.98 -28.21 -6.57
N SER A 249 6.11 -27.92 -5.60
CA SER A 249 4.69 -28.26 -5.73
C SER A 249 4.07 -27.52 -6.92
N GLU A 250 2.99 -28.04 -7.51
CA GLU A 250 2.28 -27.34 -8.59
C GLU A 250 1.82 -25.94 -8.16
N TYR A 251 1.44 -25.80 -6.89
CA TYR A 251 1.09 -24.52 -6.30
C TYR A 251 2.27 -23.55 -6.33
N ASP A 252 3.43 -23.95 -5.80
CA ASP A 252 4.62 -23.09 -5.76
C ASP A 252 5.11 -22.72 -7.15
N ARG A 253 5.03 -23.67 -8.09
CA ARG A 253 5.37 -23.47 -9.50
C ARG A 253 4.47 -22.40 -10.13
N LYS A 254 3.14 -22.59 -10.09
CA LYS A 254 2.18 -21.61 -10.62
C LYS A 254 2.37 -20.26 -9.94
N TRP A 255 2.57 -20.30 -8.63
CA TRP A 255 2.76 -19.13 -7.81
C TRP A 255 4.02 -18.35 -8.23
N MET A 256 5.19 -18.99 -8.40
CA MET A 256 6.41 -18.35 -8.87
C MET A 256 6.22 -17.68 -10.24
N LEU A 257 5.70 -18.42 -11.22
CA LEU A 257 5.50 -17.95 -12.60
C LEU A 257 4.51 -16.77 -12.71
N THR A 258 3.60 -16.66 -11.74
CA THR A 258 2.54 -15.64 -11.73
C THR A 258 2.94 -14.43 -10.87
N TRP A 259 3.59 -14.67 -9.74
CA TRP A 259 3.81 -13.67 -8.68
C TRP A 259 5.25 -13.21 -8.50
N ARG A 260 6.26 -13.92 -9.01
CA ARG A 260 7.67 -13.59 -8.71
C ARG A 260 8.58 -13.46 -9.91
N GLN A 261 8.18 -13.97 -11.06
CA GLN A 261 8.93 -13.80 -12.29
C GLN A 261 8.03 -13.39 -13.46
N SER A 262 8.63 -12.74 -14.45
CA SER A 262 7.97 -12.30 -15.67
C SER A 262 9.02 -12.13 -16.77
N THR A 263 8.62 -12.30 -18.03
CA THR A 263 9.46 -11.94 -19.19
C THR A 263 9.54 -10.43 -19.38
N ASP A 264 8.51 -9.71 -18.93
CA ASP A 264 8.45 -8.25 -18.89
C ASP A 264 8.73 -7.74 -17.47
N ILE A 265 9.71 -6.85 -17.33
CA ILE A 265 10.10 -6.25 -16.05
C ILE A 265 8.99 -5.38 -15.45
N TYR A 266 8.19 -4.68 -16.26
CA TYR A 266 7.13 -3.79 -15.77
C TYR A 266 5.97 -4.58 -15.15
N ALA A 267 5.67 -5.74 -15.73
CA ALA A 267 4.68 -6.67 -15.22
C ALA A 267 5.01 -7.18 -13.79
N LEU A 268 6.28 -7.15 -13.34
CA LEU A 268 6.62 -7.58 -11.98
C LEU A 268 5.99 -6.74 -10.88
N SER A 269 5.56 -5.50 -11.15
CA SER A 269 4.93 -4.61 -10.18
C SER A 269 3.40 -4.63 -10.24
N GLU A 270 2.81 -5.28 -11.25
CA GLU A 270 1.37 -5.32 -11.50
C GLU A 270 0.69 -6.51 -10.85
N HIS A 271 -0.61 -6.45 -10.57
CA HIS A 271 -1.32 -7.62 -10.07
C HIS A 271 -1.34 -8.72 -11.15
N PRO A 272 -1.04 -9.99 -10.85
CA PRO A 272 -0.89 -11.01 -11.89
C PRO A 272 -2.14 -11.25 -12.72
N THR A 273 -3.30 -11.07 -12.10
CA THR A 273 -4.58 -11.03 -12.77
C THR A 273 -4.59 -9.96 -13.87
N ALA A 274 -4.18 -8.73 -13.58
CA ALA A 274 -4.14 -7.65 -14.57
C ALA A 274 -3.13 -7.93 -15.70
N ILE A 275 -2.00 -8.57 -15.39
CA ILE A 275 -0.98 -8.96 -16.40
C ILE A 275 -1.53 -10.00 -17.38
N GLN A 276 -2.15 -11.06 -16.85
CA GLN A 276 -2.71 -12.15 -17.67
C GLN A 276 -3.73 -11.61 -18.68
N PHE A 277 -4.48 -10.58 -18.32
CA PHE A 277 -5.53 -10.00 -19.17
C PHE A 277 -5.02 -8.96 -20.16
N SER A 278 -4.04 -8.14 -19.77
CA SER A 278 -3.38 -7.22 -20.72
C SER A 278 -2.78 -7.97 -21.93
N MET A 279 -2.22 -9.17 -21.73
CA MET A 279 -1.70 -9.99 -22.83
C MET A 279 -2.77 -10.51 -23.81
N THR A 280 -4.04 -10.56 -23.39
CA THR A 280 -5.16 -11.07 -24.21
C THR A 280 -5.83 -10.00 -25.09
N GLN A 281 -5.69 -8.70 -24.78
CA GLN A 281 -6.36 -7.60 -25.52
C GLN A 281 -5.53 -7.02 -26.69
N LYS A 282 -4.76 -7.84 -27.43
CA LYS A 282 -4.10 -7.38 -28.66
C LYS A 282 -5.12 -7.20 -29.79
N GLY A 283 -5.81 -6.06 -29.82
CA GLY A 283 -6.66 -5.69 -30.95
C GLY A 283 -7.53 -4.46 -30.70
N THR A 284 -7.25 -3.39 -31.44
CA THR A 284 -7.95 -2.10 -31.54
C THR A 284 -7.62 -1.05 -30.45
N ASN A 285 -6.95 0.03 -30.87
CA ASN A 285 -6.82 1.24 -30.05
C ASN A 285 -8.21 1.91 -29.97
N PRO A 286 -8.67 2.32 -28.78
CA PRO A 286 -9.92 3.05 -28.66
C PRO A 286 -9.84 4.40 -29.40
N PRO A 287 -10.98 4.93 -29.90
CA PRO A 287 -11.00 6.26 -30.50
C PRO A 287 -10.58 7.33 -29.48
N PRO A 288 -10.09 8.51 -29.94
CA PRO A 288 -9.81 9.63 -29.06
C PRO A 288 -11.05 10.06 -28.27
N VAL A 289 -10.82 10.54 -27.05
CA VAL A 289 -11.87 11.12 -26.21
C VAL A 289 -12.40 12.40 -26.85
N SER A 290 -13.72 12.58 -26.85
CA SER A 290 -14.42 13.72 -27.43
C SER A 290 -14.15 15.01 -26.65
N ASP A 291 -14.17 16.15 -27.35
CA ASP A 291 -14.01 17.48 -26.75
C ASP A 291 -15.03 17.76 -25.65
N ARG A 292 -16.26 17.25 -25.81
CA ARG A 292 -17.32 17.39 -24.79
C ARG A 292 -16.94 16.66 -23.50
N CYS A 293 -16.39 15.45 -23.61
CA CYS A 293 -15.92 14.68 -22.47
C CYS A 293 -14.72 15.37 -21.79
N LEU A 294 -13.75 15.85 -22.59
CA LEU A 294 -12.59 16.60 -22.09
C LEU A 294 -13.01 17.86 -21.31
N GLN A 295 -13.92 18.66 -21.87
CA GLN A 295 -14.43 19.87 -21.20
C GLN A 295 -15.10 19.56 -19.86
N ARG A 296 -15.86 18.46 -19.78
CA ARG A 296 -16.53 18.06 -18.53
C ARG A 296 -15.53 17.58 -17.48
N LEU A 297 -14.50 16.84 -17.87
CA LEU A 297 -13.43 16.48 -16.94
C LEU A 297 -12.67 17.73 -16.45
N GLN A 298 -12.35 18.66 -17.34
CA GLN A 298 -11.68 19.92 -16.97
C GLN A 298 -12.54 20.77 -16.01
N GLN A 299 -13.86 20.82 -16.21
CA GLN A 299 -14.79 21.51 -15.29
C GLN A 299 -14.79 20.95 -13.87
N HIS A 300 -14.37 19.70 -13.70
CA HIS A 300 -14.34 18.99 -12.42
C HIS A 300 -12.91 18.58 -12.00
N ASP A 301 -11.90 19.33 -12.43
CA ASP A 301 -10.49 19.10 -12.05
C ASP A 301 -10.01 17.66 -12.28
N GLY A 302 -10.48 17.03 -13.36
CA GLY A 302 -10.14 15.65 -13.72
C GLY A 302 -10.97 14.56 -13.08
N LEU A 303 -11.95 14.90 -12.23
CA LEU A 303 -12.87 13.92 -11.68
C LEU A 303 -13.93 13.53 -12.73
N ILE A 304 -14.20 12.23 -12.81
CA ILE A 304 -15.24 11.65 -13.66
C ILE A 304 -16.62 12.01 -13.08
N PRO A 305 -17.43 12.84 -13.76
CA PRO A 305 -18.65 13.39 -13.17
C PRO A 305 -19.88 12.49 -13.32
N ASP A 306 -19.88 11.55 -14.27
CA ASP A 306 -21.03 10.68 -14.58
C ASP A 306 -20.62 9.46 -15.42
N LEU A 307 -21.61 8.59 -15.65
CA LEU A 307 -21.44 7.32 -16.34
C LEU A 307 -21.14 7.48 -17.84
N ASP A 308 -21.58 8.55 -18.50
CA ASP A 308 -21.30 8.74 -19.93
C ASP A 308 -19.82 9.06 -20.12
N VAL A 309 -19.29 9.98 -19.30
CA VAL A 309 -17.85 10.26 -19.26
C VAL A 309 -17.06 9.00 -18.91
N LEU A 310 -17.49 8.24 -17.90
CA LEU A 310 -16.83 6.98 -17.49
C LEU A 310 -16.71 5.98 -18.65
N LYS A 311 -17.78 5.78 -19.41
CA LYS A 311 -17.83 4.84 -20.54
C LYS A 311 -16.91 5.25 -21.69
N GLU A 312 -16.68 6.54 -21.86
CA GLU A 312 -15.83 7.08 -22.92
C GLU A 312 -14.33 7.03 -22.55
N VAL A 313 -14.01 7.25 -21.28
CA VAL A 313 -12.62 7.36 -20.79
C VAL A 313 -12.05 6.03 -20.31
N CYS A 314 -12.88 5.03 -20.00
CA CYS A 314 -12.44 3.75 -19.45
C CYS A 314 -12.94 2.55 -20.26
N THR A 315 -12.06 1.55 -20.41
CA THR A 315 -12.41 0.24 -20.97
C THR A 315 -12.26 -0.85 -19.90
N PRO A 316 -13.28 -1.68 -19.64
CA PRO A 316 -13.17 -2.81 -18.72
C PRO A 316 -12.06 -3.80 -19.11
N GLU A 317 -11.19 -4.10 -18.15
CA GLU A 317 -10.11 -5.07 -18.34
C GLU A 317 -10.41 -6.38 -17.60
N CYS A 318 -10.82 -6.30 -16.32
CA CYS A 318 -10.92 -7.50 -15.49
C CYS A 318 -11.81 -7.34 -14.25
N LEU A 319 -12.57 -8.39 -13.89
CA LEU A 319 -13.20 -8.54 -12.58
C LEU A 319 -12.21 -9.10 -11.56
N VAL A 320 -11.84 -8.29 -10.56
CA VAL A 320 -10.86 -8.64 -9.52
C VAL A 320 -11.49 -9.00 -8.17
N GLY A 321 -12.78 -8.72 -7.97
CA GLY A 321 -13.46 -9.04 -6.72
C GLY A 321 -14.99 -9.00 -6.83
N ARG A 322 -15.65 -9.73 -5.94
CA ARG A 322 -17.10 -9.70 -5.75
C ARG A 322 -17.43 -9.55 -4.27
N GLY A 323 -18.16 -8.49 -3.93
CA GLY A 323 -18.84 -8.34 -2.65
C GLY A 323 -20.22 -8.98 -2.69
N LYS A 324 -20.98 -8.84 -1.60
CA LYS A 324 -22.35 -9.36 -1.50
C LYS A 324 -23.29 -8.68 -2.51
N PHE A 325 -23.12 -7.38 -2.68
CA PHE A 325 -23.91 -6.54 -3.59
C PHE A 325 -23.03 -5.69 -4.51
N SER A 326 -21.75 -6.00 -4.58
CA SER A 326 -20.79 -5.22 -5.36
C SER A 326 -19.84 -6.08 -6.18
N LYS A 327 -19.27 -5.47 -7.21
CA LYS A 327 -18.21 -6.05 -8.06
C LYS A 327 -17.10 -5.04 -8.20
N LEU A 328 -15.85 -5.53 -8.16
CA LEU A 328 -14.65 -4.73 -8.33
C LEU A 328 -14.04 -5.05 -9.69
N ILE A 329 -13.97 -4.04 -10.55
CA ILE A 329 -13.49 -4.15 -11.93
C ILE A 329 -12.29 -3.22 -12.13
N VAL A 330 -11.18 -3.77 -12.61
CA VAL A 330 -10.07 -2.97 -13.13
C VAL A 330 -10.40 -2.54 -14.55
N VAL A 331 -10.20 -1.26 -14.82
CA VAL A 331 -10.38 -0.66 -16.14
C VAL A 331 -9.09 0.02 -16.58
N THR A 332 -8.86 0.02 -17.89
CA THR A 332 -7.80 0.81 -18.52
C THR A 332 -8.36 2.17 -18.92
N THR A 333 -7.56 3.21 -18.72
CA THR A 333 -7.89 4.56 -19.17
C THR A 333 -7.52 4.73 -20.64
N ASN A 334 -8.29 5.53 -21.37
CA ASN A 334 -7.98 5.87 -22.76
C ASN A 334 -6.55 6.43 -22.87
N PRO A 335 -5.69 5.88 -23.75
CA PRO A 335 -4.29 6.30 -23.85
C PRO A 335 -4.10 7.80 -24.10
N THR A 336 -5.05 8.50 -24.72
CA THR A 336 -4.98 9.95 -24.96
C THR A 336 -5.05 10.79 -23.67
N LEU A 337 -5.46 10.19 -22.55
CA LEU A 337 -5.54 10.82 -21.23
C LEU A 337 -4.44 10.36 -20.28
N THR A 338 -3.42 9.66 -20.80
CA THR A 338 -2.31 9.13 -19.99
C THR A 338 -1.00 9.80 -20.41
N ASP A 339 0.01 9.71 -19.55
CA ASP A 339 1.37 10.25 -19.78
C ASP A 339 2.07 9.69 -21.04
N GLN A 340 1.49 8.68 -21.70
CA GLN A 340 1.93 8.19 -23.01
C GLN A 340 1.53 9.12 -24.17
N ALA A 341 0.68 10.13 -23.94
CA ALA A 341 0.33 11.14 -24.92
C ALA A 341 1.48 12.16 -25.06
N GLN A 342 2.16 12.17 -26.21
CA GLN A 342 3.25 13.09 -26.53
C GLN A 342 2.74 14.54 -26.75
N SER A 343 2.29 15.26 -25.72
CA SER A 343 1.88 16.66 -25.87
C SER A 343 1.89 17.48 -24.57
N GLU A 344 2.01 18.80 -24.73
CA GLU A 344 2.40 19.86 -23.79
C GLU A 344 1.73 19.92 -22.40
N HIS A 345 2.39 20.66 -21.51
CA HIS A 345 2.23 20.82 -20.05
C HIS A 345 0.83 21.16 -19.47
N ASP A 346 -0.24 21.24 -20.28
CA ASP A 346 -1.59 21.63 -19.85
C ASP A 346 -2.66 20.55 -20.09
N GLN A 347 -2.27 19.31 -20.41
CA GLN A 347 -3.24 18.22 -20.62
C GLN A 347 -3.67 17.55 -19.31
N LEU A 348 -4.96 17.22 -19.24
CA LEU A 348 -5.54 16.45 -18.15
C LEU A 348 -5.00 15.00 -18.19
N ILE A 349 -4.28 14.59 -17.16
CA ILE A 349 -3.73 13.24 -17.03
C ILE A 349 -4.54 12.45 -16.00
N LEU A 350 -5.06 11.30 -16.42
CA LEU A 350 -5.66 10.29 -15.58
C LEU A 350 -4.68 9.12 -15.37
N PRO A 351 -4.77 8.42 -14.22
CA PRO A 351 -4.02 7.18 -14.01
C PRO A 351 -4.28 6.17 -15.14
N PRO A 352 -3.28 5.40 -15.58
CA PRO A 352 -3.43 4.45 -16.70
C PRO A 352 -4.41 3.31 -16.40
N ARG A 353 -4.59 2.98 -15.12
CA ARG A 353 -5.59 2.03 -14.64
C ARG A 353 -6.37 2.61 -13.47
N LEU A 354 -7.66 2.31 -13.45
CA LEU A 354 -8.58 2.69 -12.38
C LEU A 354 -9.30 1.45 -11.84
N LEU A 355 -9.84 1.58 -10.64
CA LEU A 355 -10.68 0.57 -10.00
C LEU A 355 -12.12 1.09 -9.93
N LEU A 356 -13.03 0.33 -10.53
CA LEU A 356 -14.47 0.58 -10.44
C LEU A 356 -15.05 -0.37 -9.41
N LYS A 357 -15.81 0.19 -8.47
CA LYS A 357 -16.70 -0.57 -7.62
C LYS A 357 -18.14 -0.33 -8.05
N ILE A 358 -18.73 -1.35 -8.65
CA ILE A 358 -20.13 -1.35 -9.10
C ILE A 358 -20.97 -1.93 -7.98
N THR A 359 -21.93 -1.17 -7.47
CA THR A 359 -22.85 -1.59 -6.40
C THR A 359 -24.25 -1.77 -6.97
N ASP A 360 -24.84 -2.94 -6.80
CA ASP A 360 -26.21 -3.28 -7.17
C ASP A 360 -27.16 -3.03 -5.99
N VAL A 361 -27.86 -1.90 -6.04
CA VAL A 361 -28.80 -1.48 -5.00
C VAL A 361 -30.14 -2.18 -5.16
N SER A 362 -30.54 -2.46 -6.41
CA SER A 362 -31.81 -3.11 -6.72
C SER A 362 -31.89 -4.53 -6.16
N ALA A 363 -30.79 -5.29 -6.25
CA ALA A 363 -30.69 -6.64 -5.71
C ALA A 363 -30.61 -6.66 -4.17
N ALA A 364 -30.09 -5.60 -3.55
CA ALA A 364 -30.01 -5.50 -2.10
C ALA A 364 -31.38 -5.27 -1.44
N GLY A 365 -32.24 -4.45 -2.07
CA GLY A 365 -33.53 -4.06 -1.50
C GLY A 365 -33.43 -3.25 -0.20
N ASP A 366 -32.22 -2.83 0.21
CA ASP A 366 -31.93 -2.13 1.46
C ASP A 366 -31.23 -0.79 1.18
N LYS A 367 -31.85 0.30 1.66
CA LYS A 367 -31.30 1.66 1.55
C LYS A 367 -29.94 1.82 2.23
N ARG A 368 -29.58 0.95 3.19
CA ARG A 368 -28.26 0.98 3.85
C ARG A 368 -27.12 0.70 2.89
N VAL A 369 -27.33 -0.17 1.89
CA VAL A 369 -26.30 -0.50 0.89
C VAL A 369 -26.02 0.70 -0.01
N GLU A 370 -27.09 1.36 -0.48
CA GLU A 370 -26.98 2.62 -1.24
C GLU A 370 -26.28 3.71 -0.42
N GLN A 371 -26.69 3.90 0.84
CA GLN A 371 -26.10 4.91 1.71
C GLN A 371 -24.61 4.63 1.98
N ALA A 372 -24.24 3.37 2.21
CA ALA A 372 -22.84 2.97 2.41
C ALA A 372 -21.99 3.23 1.15
N ALA A 373 -22.48 2.85 -0.04
CA ALA A 373 -21.78 3.09 -1.30
C ALA A 373 -21.62 4.59 -1.61
N ARG A 374 -22.65 5.40 -1.34
CA ARG A 374 -22.56 6.87 -1.43
C ARG A 374 -21.51 7.43 -0.46
N GLN A 375 -21.52 6.97 0.80
CA GLN A 375 -20.56 7.44 1.79
C GLN A 375 -19.12 7.12 1.39
N GLU A 376 -18.88 5.89 0.95
CA GLU A 376 -17.57 5.43 0.49
C GLU A 376 -17.03 6.31 -0.65
N ALA A 377 -17.85 6.54 -1.69
CA ALA A 377 -17.44 7.35 -2.83
C ALA A 377 -17.12 8.80 -2.44
N ILE A 378 -17.91 9.40 -1.54
CA ILE A 378 -17.67 10.76 -1.03
C ILE A 378 -16.39 10.84 -0.21
N ILE A 379 -16.09 9.82 0.61
CA ILE A 379 -14.83 9.74 1.35
C ILE A 379 -13.66 9.67 0.35
N LEU A 380 -13.74 8.82 -0.67
CA LEU A 380 -12.71 8.69 -1.70
C LEU A 380 -12.47 10.02 -2.45
N THR A 381 -13.54 10.72 -2.85
CA THR A 381 -13.44 12.05 -3.48
C THR A 381 -12.80 13.07 -2.53
N GLY A 382 -13.20 13.07 -1.26
CA GLY A 382 -12.61 13.94 -0.23
C GLY A 382 -11.13 13.65 0.00
N LEU A 383 -10.73 12.38 0.05
CA LEU A 383 -9.33 11.97 0.18
C LEU A 383 -8.49 12.44 -1.01
N ASN A 384 -9.01 12.31 -2.25
CA ASN A 384 -8.35 12.81 -3.46
C ASN A 384 -8.06 14.31 -3.39
N SER A 385 -9.05 15.12 -3.00
CA SER A 385 -8.83 16.56 -2.80
C SER A 385 -7.78 16.85 -1.72
N SER A 386 -7.73 16.02 -0.67
CA SER A 386 -6.81 16.19 0.45
C SER A 386 -5.36 15.83 0.10
N CYS A 387 -5.12 15.06 -0.97
CA CYS A 387 -3.78 14.72 -1.46
C CYS A 387 -3.45 15.40 -2.80
N GLY A 388 -4.00 16.59 -3.05
CA GLY A 388 -3.60 17.44 -4.18
C GLY A 388 -4.41 17.25 -5.47
N GLY A 389 -5.43 16.39 -5.50
CA GLY A 389 -6.32 16.23 -6.66
C GLY A 389 -5.57 15.87 -7.94
N ALA A 390 -5.83 16.55 -9.05
CA ALA A 390 -5.10 16.39 -10.30
C ALA A 390 -3.57 16.64 -10.16
N CYS A 391 -3.15 17.42 -9.15
CA CYS A 391 -1.74 17.67 -8.86
C CYS A 391 -1.08 16.57 -7.99
N ALA A 392 -1.77 15.44 -7.78
CA ALA A 392 -1.25 14.32 -6.99
C ALA A 392 -0.10 13.57 -7.69
N ALA A 393 0.06 13.72 -9.01
CA ALA A 393 1.10 13.05 -9.82
C ALA A 393 2.43 13.81 -9.92
N VAL A 394 2.60 14.92 -9.20
CA VAL A 394 3.71 15.88 -9.34
C VAL A 394 5.09 15.35 -8.85
N ASP A 395 5.18 14.09 -8.41
CA ASP A 395 6.48 13.47 -8.11
C ASP A 395 7.40 13.45 -9.34
N ASP A 396 6.86 13.40 -10.56
CA ASP A 396 7.65 13.40 -11.81
C ASP A 396 8.07 14.80 -12.29
N TYR A 397 7.37 15.86 -11.87
CA TYR A 397 7.62 17.24 -12.32
C TYR A 397 8.99 17.79 -11.89
N PHE A 398 9.56 17.29 -10.79
CA PHE A 398 10.83 17.77 -10.24
C PHE A 398 12.03 16.84 -10.51
N ILE A 399 11.81 15.66 -11.09
CA ILE A 399 12.87 14.66 -11.21
C ILE A 399 13.76 14.90 -12.43
N GLY A 400 13.27 15.47 -13.54
CA GLY A 400 14.07 15.89 -14.72
C GLY A 400 14.90 14.77 -15.38
N LEU A 401 14.84 13.57 -14.83
CA LEU A 401 15.32 12.30 -15.33
C LEU A 401 14.08 11.52 -15.73
N GLU A 402 14.17 10.73 -16.80
CA GLU A 402 13.15 9.72 -17.12
C GLU A 402 12.96 8.83 -15.90
N SER A 403 11.96 9.14 -15.07
CA SER A 403 11.57 8.34 -13.93
C SER A 403 11.24 6.96 -14.47
N SER A 404 12.07 5.97 -14.16
CA SER A 404 11.69 4.61 -14.46
C SER A 404 10.42 4.32 -13.65
N CYS A 405 9.28 4.24 -14.33
CA CYS A 405 7.97 3.86 -13.78
C CYS A 405 8.00 2.50 -13.04
N LEU A 406 9.09 1.75 -13.16
CA LEU A 406 9.42 0.59 -12.32
C LEU A 406 9.61 0.93 -10.83
N PHE A 407 10.08 2.15 -10.53
CA PHE A 407 10.57 2.54 -9.21
C PHE A 407 9.87 3.76 -8.59
N THR A 408 9.03 4.48 -9.34
CA THR A 408 8.15 5.55 -8.85
C THR A 408 6.69 5.13 -9.04
N SER A 409 5.96 4.99 -7.93
CA SER A 409 4.52 4.74 -7.92
C SER A 409 3.92 5.65 -6.86
N ALA A 410 2.70 6.14 -7.07
CA ALA A 410 1.98 6.99 -6.14
C ALA A 410 2.14 6.50 -4.68
N ARG A 411 2.55 7.41 -3.78
CA ARG A 411 3.02 7.11 -2.42
C ARG A 411 1.98 7.41 -1.34
N HIS A 412 0.71 7.50 -1.73
CA HIS A 412 -0.37 7.87 -0.82
C HIS A 412 -0.69 6.73 0.14
N LEU A 413 -0.84 7.06 1.41
CA LEU A 413 -1.15 6.09 2.47
C LEU A 413 -2.63 5.63 2.48
N LEU A 414 -3.51 6.29 1.73
CA LEU A 414 -4.94 6.02 1.60
C LEU A 414 -5.33 6.09 0.11
N PRO A 415 -6.40 5.39 -0.31
CA PRO A 415 -6.90 5.45 -1.69
C PRO A 415 -7.50 6.81 -2.03
N SER A 416 -7.35 7.20 -3.30
CA SER A 416 -7.88 8.45 -3.86
C SER A 416 -8.98 8.16 -4.88
N GLY A 417 -10.13 8.84 -4.74
CA GLY A 417 -11.24 8.76 -5.69
C GLY A 417 -11.00 9.54 -6.98
N CYS A 418 -11.45 9.00 -8.10
CA CYS A 418 -11.38 9.61 -9.42
C CYS A 418 -12.76 9.96 -9.99
N SER A 419 -13.84 9.82 -9.21
CA SER A 419 -15.19 10.25 -9.58
C SER A 419 -15.74 11.34 -8.67
N LEU A 420 -16.70 12.10 -9.18
CA LEU A 420 -17.48 13.10 -8.44
C LEU A 420 -18.52 12.40 -7.55
N ALA A 421 -18.05 11.78 -6.46
CA ALA A 421 -18.84 10.89 -5.60
C ALA A 421 -19.36 9.63 -6.33
N TRP A 422 -20.54 9.15 -5.93
CA TRP A 422 -21.11 7.89 -6.41
C TRP A 422 -21.97 8.11 -7.65
N LEU A 423 -21.54 7.55 -8.78
CA LEU A 423 -22.14 7.74 -10.09
C LEU A 423 -23.36 6.83 -10.23
N ALA A 424 -24.54 7.36 -9.92
CA ALA A 424 -25.80 6.65 -10.03
C ALA A 424 -26.30 6.61 -11.49
N ASN A 425 -27.00 5.53 -11.84
CA ASN A 425 -27.59 5.37 -13.15
C ASN A 425 -28.89 6.13 -13.36
N ASP A 426 -29.62 6.34 -12.27
CA ASP A 426 -30.84 7.13 -12.21
C ASP A 426 -30.78 7.95 -10.92
N ALA A 427 -31.01 9.25 -11.03
CA ALA A 427 -30.90 10.17 -9.91
C ALA A 427 -32.04 10.01 -8.89
N ALA A 428 -33.21 9.52 -9.30
CA ALA A 428 -34.39 9.39 -8.47
C ALA A 428 -34.52 8.00 -7.85
N LYS A 429 -34.21 6.94 -8.62
CA LYS A 429 -34.32 5.54 -8.19
C LYS A 429 -33.15 4.72 -8.72
N PRO A 430 -31.95 4.86 -8.13
CA PRO A 430 -30.78 4.15 -8.59
C PRO A 430 -30.98 2.64 -8.47
N SER A 431 -30.72 1.93 -9.55
CA SER A 431 -30.65 0.47 -9.55
C SER A 431 -29.22 -0.01 -9.31
N PHE A 432 -28.25 0.75 -9.82
CA PHE A 432 -26.83 0.55 -9.58
C PHE A 432 -26.11 1.89 -9.49
N GLY A 433 -24.90 1.88 -8.95
CA GLY A 433 -24.00 3.01 -9.06
C GLY A 433 -22.55 2.61 -8.90
N ILE A 434 -21.67 3.53 -9.32
CA ILE A 434 -20.25 3.26 -9.48
C ILE A 434 -19.42 4.29 -8.71
N SER A 435 -18.48 3.82 -7.90
CA SER A 435 -17.37 4.66 -7.41
C SER A 435 -16.10 4.32 -8.16
N VAL A 436 -15.32 5.34 -8.50
CA VAL A 436 -14.05 5.18 -9.22
C VAL A 436 -12.91 5.61 -8.31
N SER A 437 -11.86 4.80 -8.23
CA SER A 437 -10.64 5.13 -7.49
C SER A 437 -9.39 4.75 -8.27
N GLN A 438 -8.24 5.25 -7.82
CA GLN A 438 -6.95 4.80 -8.35
C GLN A 438 -6.77 3.29 -8.13
N TRP A 439 -6.19 2.61 -9.12
CA TRP A 439 -5.80 1.21 -9.00
C TRP A 439 -4.53 1.08 -8.15
N ILE A 440 -4.53 0.13 -7.21
CA ILE A 440 -3.37 -0.16 -6.36
C ILE A 440 -2.78 -1.50 -6.83
N PRO A 441 -1.68 -1.49 -7.60
CA PRO A 441 -1.28 -2.65 -8.40
C PRO A 441 -0.64 -3.78 -7.59
N GLY A 442 -0.12 -3.50 -6.39
CA GLY A 442 0.60 -4.52 -5.62
C GLY A 442 -0.27 -5.56 -4.92
N GLY A 443 -1.60 -5.37 -4.84
CA GLY A 443 -2.50 -6.28 -4.12
C GLY A 443 -2.32 -6.21 -2.60
N GLN A 444 -2.67 -7.29 -1.88
CA GLN A 444 -2.61 -7.33 -0.41
C GLN A 444 -1.16 -7.49 0.08
N LEU A 445 -0.79 -6.77 1.14
CA LEU A 445 0.54 -6.89 1.75
C LEU A 445 0.83 -8.33 2.18
N LEU A 446 -0.16 -9.02 2.75
CA LEU A 446 0.03 -10.39 3.23
C LEU A 446 0.45 -11.35 2.11
N ASP A 447 -0.10 -11.20 0.91
CA ASP A 447 0.29 -12.02 -0.25
C ASP A 447 1.72 -11.72 -0.69
N VAL A 448 2.13 -10.45 -0.65
CA VAL A 448 3.50 -10.01 -0.96
C VAL A 448 4.52 -10.44 0.10
N VAL A 449 4.10 -10.56 1.38
CA VAL A 449 4.99 -11.04 2.46
C VAL A 449 5.10 -12.56 2.42
N CYS A 450 3.99 -13.29 2.29
CA CYS A 450 3.97 -14.75 2.17
C CYS A 450 4.69 -15.23 0.90
N ALA A 451 4.90 -14.33 -0.06
CA ALA A 451 5.73 -14.57 -1.22
C ALA A 451 7.21 -14.79 -0.95
N ARG A 452 7.70 -14.32 0.20
CA ARG A 452 9.13 -14.26 0.48
C ARG A 452 9.54 -15.45 1.31
N THR A 453 10.84 -15.67 1.43
CA THR A 453 11.37 -16.63 2.39
C THR A 453 11.22 -16.10 3.82
N GLU A 454 11.52 -14.82 4.00
CA GLU A 454 11.54 -14.15 5.29
C GLU A 454 11.33 -12.64 5.18
N TYR A 455 11.04 -12.03 6.32
CA TYR A 455 11.02 -10.58 6.54
C TYR A 455 11.55 -10.29 7.94
N SER A 456 11.77 -9.02 8.28
CA SER A 456 12.41 -8.65 9.56
C SER A 456 11.51 -7.80 10.44
N GLU A 457 11.92 -7.60 11.70
CA GLU A 457 11.28 -6.61 12.59
C GLU A 457 11.31 -5.20 11.98
N TYR A 458 12.35 -4.87 11.21
CA TYR A 458 12.42 -3.59 10.49
C TYR A 458 11.27 -3.44 9.49
N SER A 459 10.93 -4.50 8.74
CA SER A 459 9.79 -4.50 7.82
C SER A 459 8.48 -4.25 8.56
N ILE A 460 8.25 -4.95 9.68
CA ILE A 460 7.05 -4.76 10.52
C ILE A 460 6.97 -3.32 11.04
N MET A 461 8.08 -2.79 11.55
CA MET A 461 8.15 -1.43 12.09
C MET A 461 7.77 -0.39 11.01
N ARG A 462 8.29 -0.53 9.79
CA ARG A 462 8.00 0.39 8.66
C ARG A 462 6.53 0.34 8.25
N TRP A 463 5.95 -0.85 8.06
CA TRP A 463 4.53 -0.97 7.72
C TRP A 463 3.62 -0.48 8.85
N THR A 464 4.00 -0.73 10.10
CA THR A 464 3.24 -0.23 11.26
C THR A 464 3.27 1.30 11.31
N GLN A 465 4.43 1.92 11.05
CA GLN A 465 4.55 3.37 11.01
C GLN A 465 3.66 3.96 9.92
N GLN A 466 3.71 3.42 8.70
CA GLN A 466 2.86 3.85 7.59
C GLN A 466 1.38 3.69 7.91
N LEU A 467 0.99 2.59 8.56
CA LEU A 467 -0.40 2.33 8.96
C LEU A 467 -0.90 3.37 9.97
N LEU A 468 -0.07 3.69 10.97
CA LEU A 468 -0.37 4.75 11.93
C LEU A 468 -0.44 6.12 11.28
N MET A 469 0.44 6.42 10.31
CA MET A 469 0.40 7.67 9.55
C MET A 469 -0.86 7.76 8.68
N ALA A 470 -1.30 6.65 8.08
CA ALA A 470 -2.55 6.55 7.33
C ALA A 470 -3.76 6.85 8.23
N LEU A 471 -3.81 6.26 9.43
CA LEU A 471 -4.87 6.53 10.41
C LEU A 471 -4.85 7.96 10.91
N ARG A 472 -3.66 8.53 11.16
CA ARG A 472 -3.52 9.93 11.54
C ARG A 472 -4.08 10.86 10.45
N TRP A 473 -3.77 10.58 9.18
CA TRP A 473 -4.35 11.29 8.05
C TRP A 473 -5.87 11.12 8.02
N PHE A 474 -6.38 9.88 8.07
CA PHE A 474 -7.81 9.55 8.05
C PHE A 474 -8.60 10.27 9.17
N TYR A 475 -8.15 10.12 10.43
CA TYR A 475 -8.78 10.77 11.58
C TYR A 475 -8.74 12.29 11.48
N SER A 476 -7.65 12.86 10.97
CA SER A 476 -7.55 14.31 10.80
C SER A 476 -8.54 14.84 9.76
N LYS A 477 -8.76 14.13 8.65
CA LYS A 477 -9.64 14.61 7.56
C LYS A 477 -11.10 14.27 7.74
N LEU A 478 -11.40 13.24 8.51
CA LEU A 478 -12.75 12.82 8.83
C LEU A 478 -13.10 13.12 10.29
N PHE A 479 -12.48 14.15 10.88
CA PHE A 479 -12.84 14.72 12.18
C PHE A 479 -12.95 13.70 13.34
N GLY A 480 -11.99 12.78 13.40
CA GLY A 480 -11.91 11.74 14.43
C GLY A 480 -12.78 10.51 14.14
N ARG A 481 -13.43 10.44 12.98
CA ARG A 481 -14.16 9.24 12.54
C ARG A 481 -13.19 8.04 12.53
N PRO A 482 -13.55 6.92 13.17
CA PRO A 482 -12.74 5.72 13.11
C PRO A 482 -12.82 5.06 11.74
N HIS A 483 -11.75 4.39 11.35
CA HIS A 483 -11.67 3.63 10.12
C HIS A 483 -12.62 2.43 10.19
N GLY A 484 -12.41 1.57 11.17
CA GLY A 484 -13.29 0.46 11.53
C GLY A 484 -13.06 -0.84 10.78
N LEU A 485 -12.23 -0.85 9.73
CA LEU A 485 -11.99 -2.02 8.87
C LEU A 485 -10.50 -2.36 8.71
N ILE A 486 -9.70 -2.25 9.77
CA ILE A 486 -8.26 -2.54 9.70
C ILE A 486 -8.03 -4.06 9.82
N GLU A 487 -7.73 -4.70 8.69
CA GLU A 487 -7.42 -6.13 8.62
C GLU A 487 -6.60 -6.43 7.35
N PRO A 488 -6.01 -7.64 7.23
CA PRO A 488 -5.09 -7.94 6.13
C PRO A 488 -5.64 -7.77 4.71
N LYS A 489 -6.97 -7.88 4.45
CA LYS A 489 -7.56 -7.59 3.12
C LYS A 489 -7.34 -6.16 2.68
N HIS A 490 -7.37 -5.24 3.63
CA HIS A 490 -7.46 -3.82 3.37
C HIS A 490 -6.09 -3.13 3.44
N ILE A 491 -5.04 -3.84 3.83
CA ILE A 491 -3.67 -3.33 3.80
C ILE A 491 -3.05 -3.77 2.48
N LEU A 492 -3.15 -2.88 1.50
CA LEU A 492 -2.62 -3.08 0.15
C LEU A 492 -1.19 -2.58 0.06
N VAL A 493 -0.49 -2.92 -1.02
CA VAL A 493 0.84 -2.42 -1.32
C VAL A 493 0.86 -1.66 -2.63
N ALA A 494 1.55 -0.52 -2.64
CA ALA A 494 1.71 0.29 -3.84
C ALA A 494 2.51 -0.46 -4.93
N ARG A 495 3.44 -1.33 -4.52
CA ARG A 495 4.33 -2.07 -5.43
C ARG A 495 4.70 -3.44 -4.88
N ARG A 496 4.39 -4.51 -5.60
CA ARG A 496 4.72 -5.89 -5.17
C ARG A 496 6.20 -6.27 -5.34
N SER A 497 6.91 -5.64 -6.28
CA SER A 497 8.31 -5.96 -6.60
C SER A 497 9.29 -5.46 -5.54
N SER A 498 8.87 -4.48 -4.74
CA SER A 498 9.65 -3.94 -3.64
C SER A 498 9.91 -4.98 -2.56
N THR A 499 11.12 -4.97 -1.98
CA THR A 499 11.50 -5.78 -0.80
C THR A 499 10.99 -5.16 0.50
N LEU A 500 10.61 -3.87 0.48
CA LEU A 500 10.03 -3.15 1.60
C LEU A 500 8.91 -2.23 1.07
N PRO A 501 7.79 -2.81 0.61
CA PRO A 501 6.77 -2.08 -0.11
C PRO A 501 6.08 -1.07 0.80
N ASP A 502 5.76 0.09 0.22
CA ASP A 502 4.87 1.06 0.84
C ASP A 502 3.44 0.51 0.85
N ILE A 503 2.74 0.70 1.98
CA ILE A 503 1.37 0.26 2.13
C ILE A 503 0.35 1.36 1.82
N VAL A 504 -0.84 0.92 1.43
CA VAL A 504 -2.03 1.76 1.28
C VAL A 504 -3.15 1.13 2.11
N LEU A 505 -3.74 1.88 3.03
CA LEU A 505 -4.87 1.43 3.83
C LEU A 505 -6.19 1.71 3.09
N ALA A 506 -6.79 0.65 2.54
CA ALA A 506 -8.12 0.63 1.94
C ALA A 506 -9.17 0.17 2.98
N GLY A 507 -10.33 -0.35 2.53
CA GLY A 507 -11.40 -0.83 3.41
C GLY A 507 -12.30 0.29 3.90
N LEU A 508 -12.80 1.11 2.97
CA LEU A 508 -13.76 2.18 3.24
C LEU A 508 -15.20 1.71 3.08
N ASP A 509 -15.39 0.47 2.62
CA ASP A 509 -16.65 -0.15 2.28
C ASP A 509 -17.29 -0.89 3.46
N ARG A 510 -18.39 -0.36 3.97
CA ARG A 510 -19.15 -0.96 5.08
C ARG A 510 -20.26 -1.91 4.62
N GLU A 511 -20.10 -2.56 3.48
CA GLU A 511 -21.14 -3.45 2.90
C GLU A 511 -21.43 -4.68 3.75
N SER A 512 -20.52 -5.07 4.65
CA SER A 512 -20.74 -6.15 5.60
C SER A 512 -20.11 -5.79 6.95
N ASP A 513 -20.91 -5.82 8.02
CA ASP A 513 -20.46 -5.75 9.42
C ASP A 513 -19.54 -6.93 9.84
N GLU A 514 -19.17 -7.81 8.90
CA GLU A 514 -18.36 -9.00 9.12
C GLU A 514 -16.86 -8.69 8.96
N LEU A 515 -16.33 -7.90 9.89
CA LEU A 515 -14.91 -7.97 10.24
C LEU A 515 -14.56 -9.43 10.61
N ASP A 516 -13.37 -9.90 10.25
CA ASP A 516 -12.84 -11.16 10.79
C ASP A 516 -12.75 -11.02 12.32
N ASP A 517 -13.40 -11.94 13.06
CA ASP A 517 -13.42 -11.93 14.52
C ASP A 517 -12.01 -11.93 15.12
N ASP A 518 -11.01 -12.43 14.37
CA ASP A 518 -9.59 -12.41 14.72
C ASP A 518 -9.02 -10.98 14.91
N PHE A 519 -9.64 -9.95 14.31
CA PHE A 519 -9.20 -8.55 14.36
C PHE A 519 -10.17 -7.62 15.08
N LYS A 520 -11.35 -8.11 15.47
CA LYS A 520 -12.33 -7.34 16.24
C LYS A 520 -11.81 -7.07 17.65
N ALA A 521 -11.96 -5.83 18.08
CA ALA A 521 -11.66 -5.45 19.45
C ALA A 521 -12.68 -6.06 20.43
N PRO A 522 -12.31 -6.34 21.70
CA PRO A 522 -13.21 -6.95 22.67
C PRO A 522 -14.52 -6.18 22.88
N GLU A 523 -14.51 -4.86 22.78
CA GLU A 523 -15.70 -4.02 22.85
C GLU A 523 -16.66 -4.22 21.66
N LEU A 524 -16.13 -4.45 20.45
CA LEU A 524 -16.95 -4.73 19.27
C LEU A 524 -17.63 -6.09 19.39
N LEU A 525 -16.93 -7.08 19.97
CA LEU A 525 -17.51 -8.39 20.30
C LEU A 525 -18.62 -8.30 21.36
N ARG A 526 -18.65 -7.23 22.16
CA ARG A 526 -19.74 -6.91 23.10
C ARG A 526 -20.87 -6.08 22.48
N GLY A 527 -20.78 -5.73 21.19
CA GLY A 527 -21.76 -4.89 20.50
C GLY A 527 -21.59 -3.39 20.76
N GLU A 528 -20.46 -2.95 21.33
CA GLU A 528 -20.13 -1.52 21.42
C GLU A 528 -19.76 -0.98 20.02
N PRO A 529 -20.01 0.31 19.73
CA PRO A 529 -19.71 0.88 18.43
C PRO A 529 -18.20 1.00 18.16
N VAL A 530 -17.85 1.01 16.87
CA VAL A 530 -16.48 1.25 16.40
C VAL A 530 -15.95 2.59 16.92
N SER A 531 -14.68 2.60 17.35
CA SER A 531 -13.98 3.78 17.85
C SER A 531 -12.53 3.81 17.36
N THR A 532 -11.84 4.94 17.54
CA THR A 532 -10.41 5.04 17.22
C THR A 532 -9.56 4.10 18.08
N TRP A 533 -10.09 3.63 19.22
CA TRP A 533 -9.45 2.63 20.05
C TRP A 533 -9.62 1.21 19.54
N SER A 534 -10.75 0.90 18.90
CA SER A 534 -10.92 -0.40 18.25
C SER A 534 -10.00 -0.52 17.04
N ASP A 535 -9.78 0.58 16.31
CA ASP A 535 -8.75 0.64 15.27
C ASP A 535 -7.35 0.32 15.83
N MET A 536 -6.97 0.91 16.97
CA MET A 536 -5.67 0.62 17.61
C MET A 536 -5.54 -0.84 18.05
N TRP A 537 -6.64 -1.49 18.45
CA TRP A 537 -6.63 -2.94 18.69
C TRP A 537 -6.30 -3.71 17.42
N SER A 538 -7.00 -3.41 16.31
CA SER A 538 -6.82 -4.08 15.03
C SER A 538 -5.40 -3.88 14.47
N VAL A 539 -4.81 -2.69 14.64
CA VAL A 539 -3.39 -2.45 14.36
C VAL A 539 -2.50 -3.37 15.21
N GLY A 540 -2.76 -3.46 16.52
CA GLY A 540 -2.03 -4.37 17.41
C GLY A 540 -2.16 -5.85 17.02
N ALA A 541 -3.35 -6.27 16.59
CA ALA A 541 -3.62 -7.62 16.12
C ALA A 541 -2.87 -7.93 14.81
N PHE A 542 -2.85 -6.97 13.88
CA PHE A 542 -2.07 -7.05 12.65
C PHE A 542 -0.57 -7.17 12.91
N VAL A 543 -0.02 -6.32 13.78
CA VAL A 543 1.40 -6.40 14.16
C VAL A 543 1.70 -7.73 14.86
N TYR A 544 0.81 -8.22 15.71
CA TYR A 544 0.97 -9.52 16.37
C TYR A 544 0.94 -10.69 15.38
N LEU A 545 0.06 -10.64 14.38
CA LEU A 545 0.02 -11.61 13.29
C LEU A 545 1.36 -11.63 12.55
N LEU A 546 1.87 -10.46 12.13
CA LEU A 546 3.17 -10.37 11.46
C LEU A 546 4.33 -10.84 12.35
N MET A 547 4.28 -10.65 13.66
CA MET A 547 5.35 -11.12 14.55
C MET A 547 5.29 -12.63 14.81
N THR A 548 4.12 -13.27 14.73
CA THR A 548 3.92 -14.59 15.35
C THR A 548 3.21 -15.64 14.49
N GLY A 549 2.67 -15.25 13.33
CA GLY A 549 1.82 -16.12 12.51
C GLY A 549 0.46 -16.44 13.11
N ALA A 550 0.06 -15.77 14.20
CA ALA A 550 -1.17 -16.05 14.93
C ALA A 550 -1.92 -14.76 15.28
N CYS A 551 -3.25 -14.84 15.31
CA CYS A 551 -4.11 -13.76 15.77
C CYS A 551 -4.28 -13.79 17.30
N PRO A 552 -4.63 -12.66 17.94
CA PRO A 552 -4.96 -12.63 19.37
C PRO A 552 -6.17 -13.53 19.69
N ASN A 553 -6.10 -14.34 20.75
CA ASN A 553 -7.19 -15.25 21.10
C ASN A 553 -8.19 -14.61 22.07
N VAL A 554 -9.12 -13.82 21.56
CA VAL A 554 -10.18 -13.19 22.35
C VAL A 554 -11.38 -14.13 22.47
N GLN A 555 -11.29 -15.15 23.34
CA GLN A 555 -12.46 -15.94 23.67
C GLN A 555 -13.40 -15.10 24.54
N LEU A 556 -14.62 -14.83 24.05
CA LEU A 556 -15.74 -14.37 24.87
C LEU A 556 -15.98 -15.45 25.92
N THR A 557 -15.55 -15.20 27.16
CA THR A 557 -15.94 -16.04 28.29
C THR A 557 -17.41 -15.73 28.55
N THR A 558 -18.28 -16.57 28.00
CA THR A 558 -19.70 -16.62 28.36
C THR A 558 -19.79 -16.88 29.86
N GLY A 559 -20.18 -15.86 30.61
CA GLY A 559 -20.42 -15.94 32.04
C GLY A 559 -19.34 -15.27 32.88
N MET A 560 -19.33 -13.94 32.96
CA MET A 560 -18.70 -13.23 34.07
C MET A 560 -19.55 -12.05 34.51
N GLU A 561 -20.02 -12.17 35.74
CA GLU A 561 -20.46 -11.05 36.58
C GLU A 561 -19.36 -9.98 36.62
N PHE A 562 -19.81 -8.74 36.47
CA PHE A 562 -19.04 -7.52 36.45
C PHE A 562 -18.30 -7.33 37.79
N ASP A 563 -16.96 -7.43 37.80
CA ASP A 563 -16.18 -6.92 38.93
C ASP A 563 -16.04 -5.40 38.79
N SER A 564 -16.99 -4.70 39.40
CA SER A 564 -17.09 -3.24 39.50
C SER A 564 -16.06 -2.61 40.45
N ARG A 565 -15.07 -3.36 40.94
CA ARG A 565 -14.10 -2.89 41.96
C ARG A 565 -12.84 -2.19 41.42
N MET A 566 -12.70 -1.97 40.10
CA MET A 566 -11.54 -1.24 39.54
C MET A 566 -11.73 0.27 39.38
N THR A 567 -12.82 0.84 39.90
CA THR A 567 -13.10 2.29 39.81
C THR A 567 -13.02 3.08 41.12
N GLU A 568 -12.65 2.47 42.25
CA GLU A 568 -12.52 3.21 43.52
C GLU A 568 -11.06 3.35 43.99
N PRO A 569 -10.67 4.50 44.57
CA PRO A 569 -9.33 4.68 45.12
C PRO A 569 -9.20 3.86 46.42
N ARG A 570 -8.21 2.97 46.46
CA ARG A 570 -7.92 2.11 47.61
C ARG A 570 -7.28 2.89 48.76
N ASP A 571 -7.98 2.97 49.88
CA ASP A 571 -7.37 3.20 51.19
C ASP A 571 -7.43 1.91 52.03
N LYS A 572 -6.23 1.39 52.37
CA LYS A 572 -5.88 0.44 53.46
C LYS A 572 -6.09 -1.09 53.29
N PRO A 573 -5.31 -1.91 54.06
CA PRO A 573 -4.76 -3.17 53.54
C PRO A 573 -5.36 -4.47 54.11
N ALA A 574 -5.18 -5.52 53.29
CA ALA A 574 -5.07 -6.95 53.58
C ALA A 574 -6.12 -7.61 54.49
N ASP A 575 -6.99 -8.40 53.86
CA ASP A 575 -7.28 -9.74 54.35
C ASP A 575 -7.49 -10.70 53.16
N GLU A 576 -6.83 -11.87 53.23
CA GLU A 576 -6.75 -12.87 52.16
C GLU A 576 -8.08 -13.61 51.98
N PHE A 577 -8.72 -13.42 50.82
CA PHE A 577 -9.67 -14.41 50.29
C PHE A 577 -9.16 -14.93 48.95
N HIS A 578 -8.68 -16.17 48.98
CA HIS A 578 -8.21 -16.93 47.83
C HIS A 578 -9.43 -17.39 47.00
N VAL A 579 -9.70 -16.70 45.88
CA VAL A 579 -10.68 -17.16 44.87
C VAL A 579 -9.96 -18.10 43.91
N PRO A 580 -10.52 -19.25 43.51
CA PRO A 580 -9.87 -20.18 42.59
C PRO A 580 -9.67 -19.51 41.23
N THR A 581 -8.44 -19.09 40.94
CA THR A 581 -8.05 -18.56 39.63
C THR A 581 -8.01 -19.72 38.63
N GLY A 582 -9.15 -19.99 37.99
CA GLY A 582 -9.15 -20.75 36.74
C GLY A 582 -8.18 -20.07 35.78
N TYR A 583 -7.15 -20.81 35.32
CA TYR A 583 -6.11 -20.32 34.42
C TYR A 583 -6.74 -19.70 33.15
N ARG A 584 -6.89 -18.38 33.10
CA ARG A 584 -7.23 -17.69 31.86
C ARG A 584 -5.99 -17.67 30.98
N LYS A 585 -6.05 -18.37 29.85
CA LYS A 585 -4.98 -18.31 28.86
C LYS A 585 -4.88 -16.86 28.34
N PRO A 586 -3.70 -16.21 28.42
CA PRO A 586 -3.55 -14.85 27.92
C PRO A 586 -3.80 -14.82 26.41
N TRP A 587 -4.52 -13.81 25.92
CA TRP A 587 -4.80 -13.64 24.49
C TRP A 587 -3.56 -13.28 23.66
N ILE A 588 -2.46 -12.88 24.33
CA ILE A 588 -1.11 -12.70 23.74
C ILE A 588 -0.17 -13.76 24.32
N ASN A 589 0.57 -14.45 23.45
CA ASN A 589 1.66 -15.32 23.87
C ASN A 589 3.00 -14.56 23.86
N PHE A 590 3.44 -14.08 25.03
CA PHE A 590 4.71 -13.36 25.18
C PHE A 590 5.96 -14.17 24.82
N LYS A 591 5.90 -15.51 24.89
CA LYS A 591 7.04 -16.35 24.50
C LYS A 591 7.33 -16.20 23.01
N LYS A 592 6.30 -16.05 22.18
CA LYS A 592 6.42 -15.90 20.72
C LYS A 592 7.03 -14.55 20.30
N ILE A 593 6.86 -13.51 21.11
CA ILE A 593 7.40 -12.17 20.82
C ILE A 593 8.67 -11.85 21.60
N ARG A 594 9.28 -12.84 22.28
CA ARG A 594 10.42 -12.61 23.18
C ARG A 594 11.65 -12.04 22.46
N SER A 595 11.92 -12.53 21.24
CA SER A 595 13.06 -12.15 20.40
C SER A 595 13.02 -10.70 19.92
N PHE A 596 11.82 -10.11 19.82
CA PHE A 596 11.63 -8.74 19.33
C PHE A 596 12.11 -7.69 20.32
N THR A 597 12.38 -6.49 19.82
CA THR A 597 12.82 -5.37 20.67
C THR A 597 11.81 -5.00 21.75
N LYS A 598 12.27 -4.33 22.81
CA LYS A 598 11.39 -3.87 23.90
C LYS A 598 10.28 -2.92 23.40
N PRO A 599 10.55 -1.94 22.52
CA PRO A 599 9.51 -1.07 21.97
C PRO A 599 8.44 -1.82 21.16
N ALA A 600 8.84 -2.79 20.33
CA ALA A 600 7.91 -3.65 19.59
C ALA A 600 6.97 -4.44 20.53
N LYS A 601 7.53 -5.09 21.55
CA LYS A 601 6.73 -5.81 22.56
C LYS A 601 5.77 -4.88 23.30
N LYS A 602 6.23 -3.67 23.67
CA LYS A 602 5.41 -2.66 24.34
C LYS A 602 4.25 -2.21 23.45
N PHE A 603 4.50 -2.03 22.15
CA PHE A 603 3.47 -1.68 21.16
C PHE A 603 2.34 -2.71 21.15
N VAL A 604 2.67 -3.98 20.92
CA VAL A 604 1.70 -5.08 20.89
C VAL A 604 0.97 -5.21 22.22
N TYR A 605 1.71 -5.18 23.34
CA TYR A 605 1.13 -5.32 24.67
C TYR A 605 0.08 -4.26 24.99
N ASN A 606 0.37 -3.00 24.66
CA ASN A 606 -0.53 -1.89 24.95
C ASN A 606 -1.72 -1.88 23.97
N CYS A 607 -1.49 -2.03 22.67
CA CYS A 607 -2.58 -2.03 21.67
C CYS A 607 -3.60 -3.13 21.92
N LEU A 608 -3.16 -4.29 22.41
CA LEU A 608 -4.00 -5.44 22.74
C LEU A 608 -4.46 -5.45 24.21
N GLN A 609 -4.58 -4.29 24.85
CA GLN A 609 -5.22 -4.18 26.16
C GLN A 609 -6.73 -4.27 26.06
N TYR A 610 -7.34 -4.98 27.01
CA TYR A 610 -8.81 -5.09 27.09
C TYR A 610 -9.48 -3.74 27.27
N ASN A 611 -8.93 -2.88 28.13
CA ASN A 611 -9.41 -1.52 28.32
C ASN A 611 -8.95 -0.62 27.15
N PRO A 612 -9.88 -0.07 26.34
CA PRO A 612 -9.55 0.76 25.19
C PRO A 612 -8.62 1.95 25.49
N ARG A 613 -8.80 2.61 26.65
CA ARG A 613 -8.02 3.79 27.04
C ARG A 613 -6.55 3.49 27.32
N LYS A 614 -6.19 2.23 27.57
CA LYS A 614 -4.79 1.81 27.82
C LYS A 614 -4.01 1.54 26.53
N ARG A 615 -4.66 1.59 25.37
CA ARG A 615 -4.04 1.23 24.07
C ARG A 615 -3.09 2.28 23.52
N GLY A 616 -3.21 3.53 23.99
CA GLY A 616 -2.49 4.68 23.46
C GLY A 616 -3.08 5.15 22.14
N HIS A 617 -3.00 6.46 21.88
CA HIS A 617 -3.44 7.06 20.62
C HIS A 617 -2.37 6.94 19.52
N VAL A 618 -2.76 7.19 18.27
CA VAL A 618 -1.86 7.16 17.11
C VAL A 618 -0.66 8.09 17.28
N ASP A 619 -0.87 9.34 17.73
CA ASP A 619 0.23 10.30 17.90
C ASP A 619 1.23 9.88 18.98
N PHE A 620 0.74 9.29 20.09
CA PHE A 620 1.61 8.73 21.13
C PHE A 620 2.56 7.67 20.56
N TRP A 621 2.05 6.81 19.67
CA TRP A 621 2.87 5.76 19.06
C TRP A 621 3.82 6.31 18.01
N LEU A 622 3.41 7.26 17.17
CA LEU A 622 4.29 7.88 16.18
C LEU A 622 5.49 8.62 16.81
N GLU A 623 5.41 8.97 18.10
CA GLU A 623 6.52 9.52 18.89
C GLU A 623 7.42 8.46 19.54
N SER A 624 7.06 7.18 19.45
CA SER A 624 7.82 6.05 20.00
C SER A 624 9.20 5.93 19.36
N ARG A 625 10.21 5.64 20.18
CA ARG A 625 11.56 5.27 19.72
C ARG A 625 11.59 4.01 18.86
N TRP A 626 10.52 3.21 18.85
CA TRP A 626 10.44 2.07 17.94
C TRP A 626 10.60 2.51 16.47
N PHE A 627 10.12 3.72 16.14
CA PHE A 627 10.12 4.23 14.77
C PHE A 627 11.34 5.08 14.40
N ASP A 628 12.40 5.06 15.21
CA ASP A 628 13.66 5.74 14.91
C ASP A 628 14.44 4.96 13.84
N ILE A 629 14.98 5.69 12.86
CA ILE A 629 15.57 5.12 11.64
C ILE A 629 17.09 5.32 11.55
N HIS A 630 17.75 5.51 12.69
CA HIS A 630 19.20 5.56 12.76
C HIS A 630 19.80 4.19 12.36
N THR A 631 20.96 4.21 11.71
CA THR A 631 21.62 3.03 11.13
C THR A 631 21.75 1.87 12.13
N GLU A 632 22.21 2.14 13.36
CA GLU A 632 22.39 1.13 14.41
C GLU A 632 21.08 0.41 14.78
N GLN A 633 19.99 1.17 14.93
CA GLN A 633 18.68 0.62 15.24
C GLN A 633 18.18 -0.25 14.08
N ILE A 634 18.32 0.21 12.84
CA ILE A 634 17.89 -0.58 11.67
C ILE A 634 18.69 -1.87 11.57
N GLN A 635 20.01 -1.83 11.81
CA GLN A 635 20.83 -3.04 11.87
C GLN A 635 20.30 -4.01 12.93
N GLN A 636 19.97 -3.53 14.13
CA GLN A 636 19.37 -4.35 15.18
C GLN A 636 18.00 -4.94 14.76
N LEU A 637 17.12 -4.13 14.18
CA LEU A 637 15.78 -4.58 13.75
C LEU A 637 15.85 -5.58 12.59
N THR A 638 16.88 -5.47 11.73
CA THR A 638 17.08 -6.36 10.58
C THR A 638 17.60 -7.74 11.00
N GLN A 639 18.28 -7.85 12.15
CA GLN A 639 18.77 -9.14 12.68
C GLN A 639 17.64 -10.07 13.15
N THR A 640 16.45 -9.55 13.46
CA THR A 640 15.30 -10.36 13.87
C THR A 640 14.53 -10.80 12.62
N LEU A 641 14.95 -11.91 12.03
CA LEU A 641 14.32 -12.51 10.84
C LEU A 641 13.15 -13.42 11.21
N ILE A 642 12.11 -13.39 10.37
CA ILE A 642 10.84 -14.07 10.57
C ILE A 642 10.55 -14.85 9.28
N PRO A 643 10.49 -16.19 9.35
CA PRO A 643 10.08 -17.01 8.21
C PRO A 643 8.67 -16.64 7.75
N ALA A 644 8.48 -16.37 6.47
CA ALA A 644 7.17 -16.00 5.95
C ALA A 644 6.16 -17.16 6.04
N SER A 645 6.65 -18.41 6.06
CA SER A 645 5.84 -19.61 6.26
C SER A 645 5.07 -19.63 7.59
N HIS A 646 5.46 -18.80 8.57
CA HIS A 646 4.67 -18.60 9.78
C HIS A 646 3.26 -18.07 9.49
N LEU A 647 3.08 -17.32 8.41
CA LEU A 647 1.82 -16.73 8.01
C LEU A 647 0.92 -17.70 7.23
N ASP A 648 1.46 -18.83 6.75
CA ASP A 648 0.74 -19.79 5.92
C ASP A 648 -0.51 -20.33 6.62
N ARG A 649 -0.47 -20.50 7.95
CA ARG A 649 -1.65 -20.95 8.70
C ARG A 649 -2.82 -19.97 8.56
N TYR A 650 -2.56 -18.67 8.71
CA TYR A 650 -3.58 -17.64 8.56
C TYR A 650 -4.00 -17.52 7.08
N ARG A 651 -3.03 -17.53 6.17
CA ARG A 651 -3.25 -17.49 4.72
C ARG A 651 -4.16 -18.64 4.26
N ASN A 652 -3.89 -19.87 4.66
CA ASN A 652 -4.64 -21.06 4.27
C ASN A 652 -6.06 -21.07 4.85
N LYS A 653 -6.24 -20.67 6.13
CA LYS A 653 -7.58 -20.47 6.72
C LYS A 653 -8.43 -19.54 5.84
N ARG A 654 -7.78 -18.52 5.27
CA ARG A 654 -8.42 -17.48 4.47
C ARG A 654 -8.63 -17.88 3.01
N ILE A 655 -7.70 -18.60 2.37
CA ILE A 655 -7.87 -19.13 1.01
C ILE A 655 -9.11 -20.03 0.96
N VAL A 656 -9.28 -20.92 1.94
CA VAL A 656 -10.47 -21.78 2.03
C VAL A 656 -11.77 -20.98 2.18
N GLN A 657 -11.73 -19.79 2.78
CA GLN A 657 -12.88 -18.88 2.85
C GLN A 657 -13.10 -18.08 1.55
N LEU A 658 -12.03 -17.83 0.77
CA LEU A 658 -11.99 -16.97 -0.42
C LEU A 658 -12.08 -17.72 -1.76
N GLU A 659 -12.12 -19.06 -1.78
CA GLU A 659 -12.36 -19.91 -2.99
C GLU A 659 -13.69 -19.61 -3.74
N LYS A 660 -14.40 -18.53 -3.39
CA LYS A 660 -15.57 -18.00 -4.08
C LYS A 660 -15.28 -16.84 -5.04
N ILE A 661 -14.06 -16.26 -5.06
CA ILE A 661 -13.73 -15.17 -6.01
C ILE A 661 -13.33 -15.78 -7.36
N HIS A 662 -14.32 -15.99 -8.23
CA HIS A 662 -14.06 -16.34 -9.62
C HIS A 662 -13.64 -15.08 -10.39
N LEU A 663 -12.34 -14.96 -10.67
CA LEU A 663 -11.82 -14.01 -11.65
C LEU A 663 -12.50 -14.30 -12.99
N SER A 664 -12.91 -13.27 -13.71
CA SER A 664 -13.65 -13.44 -14.94
C SER A 664 -13.37 -12.31 -15.93
N THR A 665 -13.25 -12.70 -17.19
CA THR A 665 -13.20 -11.82 -18.37
C THR A 665 -14.44 -11.93 -19.23
N ASP A 666 -15.45 -12.65 -18.77
CA ASP A 666 -16.72 -12.77 -19.47
C ASP A 666 -17.30 -11.37 -19.71
N PRO A 667 -17.50 -10.94 -20.98
CA PRO A 667 -18.00 -9.61 -21.31
C PRO A 667 -19.33 -9.28 -20.61
N THR A 668 -20.16 -10.29 -20.33
CA THR A 668 -21.43 -10.13 -19.62
C THR A 668 -21.24 -9.78 -18.14
N GLN A 669 -20.08 -10.09 -17.56
CA GLN A 669 -19.73 -9.80 -16.18
C GLN A 669 -18.94 -8.49 -16.02
N LEU A 670 -18.37 -8.00 -17.11
CA LEU A 670 -17.57 -6.77 -17.18
C LEU A 670 -18.36 -5.55 -17.66
N SER A 671 -19.62 -5.72 -18.07
CA SER A 671 -20.44 -4.62 -18.60
C SER A 671 -20.55 -3.49 -17.57
N ILE A 672 -20.08 -2.29 -17.96
CA ILE A 672 -20.39 -1.05 -17.25
C ILE A 672 -21.86 -0.74 -17.59
N PRO A 673 -22.76 -0.78 -16.60
CA PRO A 673 -24.19 -0.68 -16.88
C PRO A 673 -24.60 0.72 -17.38
#